data_AF-A0A1S1TEX1-F1
#
_entry.id   AF-A0A1S1TEX1-F1
#
_cell.length_a   1.000
_cell.length_b   1.000
_cell.length_c   1.000
_cell.angle_alpha   90.00
_cell.angle_beta   90.00
_cell.angle_gamma   90.00
#
_symmetry.space_group_name_H-M   'P 1'
#
loop_
_entity.id
_entity.type
_entity.pdbx_description
1 polymer ?
#
loop_
_entity_poly.entity_id
_entity_poly.type
_entity_poly.pdbx_seq_one_letter_code
_entity_poly.pdbx_strand_id
1 'polypeptide(L)'
;MATVILEDGAESYTTKGGIVVTRRRREASYTDAIAGYVARLDERRGAVFSSNYEYPGRYTRWDTAVVDPPLAISSFGRSLWIEAYNERGEVLLALIAEQLNSVADITPGSRTARRLDVTINEPDRVFTEEERSKMPTVFSVLRAVTNLFHSEEDSSLGLYGAFGYDLAFQFDAIELKLKRPHDQRDMVLFLPDEILVVDHYAAKAWIDRYDFAGGGFSTEGKAAEIQPEPFRMVDSIPPHGDHRPGEYAELVVKAKESFRRGDLFEVVPGQKFYERCESRPSEISNRLKAINPSPYSFFINLGNQEYLVGASPEMFVRVSGRRIETCPISGTIKRGDDPIADSEQILKLLNSKKDESELTMCSDVDRNDKSRVCVPGSVKVIGRRQIEMYSRLIHTVDHIEGRLRDDMDAFDGFLSHAWAVTVTGAPKLWAMRFIESHEKSPRAWYGGAIGMVGFNGDMNTGLTLRTIRIKDGIAEVRAGATLLYDSNPEEEEAETELKASAMVAAIRDAKSANSAKAARDVAPVGAGVKILLVDHEDSFVHTLANYFRQTGATVTTVRTPVAEEIFERVKPDLVVLSPGPGSPKDFDCKATIKKARARELPIFGVCLGLQALAEAYGGDLRQLAIPMHGKPSRIRVLEPGIVFSGLGREVTVGRYHSIFADPSSLPREFMITAESEDGTIMGIEHMKEPVAAVQFHPESIMTLGGDAGMRMIENVVAHLAKRAKIKAA
;
A
#
# COMPACT_ATOMS: atom_id res chain seq x y z
N MET A 1 5.46 42.04 -5.03
CA MET A 1 6.73 42.77 -5.23
C MET A 1 7.79 41.70 -5.48
N ALA A 2 8.73 41.92 -6.39
CA ALA A 2 9.72 40.91 -6.73
C ALA A 2 10.72 40.68 -5.58
N THR A 3 11.18 39.44 -5.44
CA THR A 3 12.28 39.07 -4.53
C THR A 3 13.55 39.87 -4.83
N VAL A 4 14.19 40.40 -3.78
CA VAL A 4 15.45 41.15 -3.84
C VAL A 4 16.57 40.26 -3.30
N ILE A 5 17.67 40.13 -4.04
CA ILE A 5 18.88 39.45 -3.57
C ILE A 5 19.75 40.47 -2.82
N LEU A 6 20.05 40.19 -1.56
CA LEU A 6 20.91 41.00 -0.70
C LEU A 6 22.40 40.76 -1.00
N GLU A 7 23.27 41.64 -0.50
CA GLU A 7 24.72 41.54 -0.72
C GLU A 7 25.35 40.24 -0.18
N ASP A 8 24.75 39.65 0.86
CA ASP A 8 25.16 38.36 1.45
C ASP A 8 24.60 37.14 0.69
N GLY A 9 23.87 37.35 -0.41
CA GLY A 9 23.21 36.31 -1.19
C GLY A 9 21.87 35.85 -0.62
N ALA A 10 21.40 36.42 0.49
CA ALA A 10 20.07 36.15 1.03
C ALA A 10 18.98 36.71 0.10
N GLU A 11 17.81 36.08 0.14
CA GLU A 11 16.65 36.53 -0.62
C GLU A 11 15.68 37.24 0.31
N SER A 12 15.17 38.40 -0.10
CA SER A 12 14.24 39.20 0.69
C SER A 12 12.97 39.49 -0.10
N TYR A 13 11.81 39.26 0.51
CA TYR A 13 10.50 39.57 -0.05
C TYR A 13 9.57 40.13 1.01
N THR A 14 8.50 40.79 0.58
CA THR A 14 7.50 41.37 1.49
C THR A 14 6.17 40.63 1.36
N THR A 15 5.61 40.18 2.48
CA THR A 15 4.31 39.51 2.54
C THR A 15 3.17 40.50 2.28
N LYS A 16 1.97 40.00 1.99
CA LYS A 16 0.75 40.82 1.90
C LYS A 16 0.46 41.59 3.19
N GLY A 17 0.84 41.02 4.35
CA GLY A 17 0.74 41.67 5.66
C GLY A 17 1.82 42.72 5.96
N GLY A 18 2.72 43.01 5.01
CA GLY A 18 3.76 44.03 5.17
C GLY A 18 4.99 43.55 5.97
N ILE A 19 5.15 42.24 6.16
CA ILE A 19 6.33 41.67 6.82
C ILE A 19 7.43 41.48 5.78
N VAL A 20 8.62 42.00 6.06
CA VAL A 20 9.83 41.70 5.30
C VAL A 20 10.38 40.37 5.80
N VAL A 21 10.45 39.38 4.91
CA VAL A 21 11.02 38.07 5.18
C VAL A 21 12.36 37.98 4.48
N THR A 22 13.41 37.63 5.21
CA THR A 22 14.75 37.36 4.69
C THR A 22 15.03 35.87 4.80
N ARG A 23 15.19 35.19 3.66
CA ARG A 23 15.52 33.77 3.53
C ARG A 23 17.00 33.59 3.24
N ARG A 24 17.71 32.88 4.10
CA ARG A 24 19.10 32.45 3.89
C ARG A 24 19.14 30.95 3.63
N ARG A 25 19.60 30.57 2.44
CA ARG A 25 19.74 29.18 2.01
C ARG A 25 21.16 28.69 2.22
N ARG A 26 21.31 27.52 2.85
CA ARG A 26 22.58 26.79 2.94
C ARG A 26 22.42 25.39 2.38
N GLU A 27 23.42 24.92 1.63
CA GLU A 27 23.42 23.54 1.16
C GLU A 27 23.54 22.55 2.33
N ALA A 28 22.87 21.41 2.20
CA ALA A 28 22.98 20.30 3.13
C ALA A 28 23.42 19.04 2.39
N SER A 29 24.10 18.12 3.11
CA SER A 29 24.41 16.81 2.56
C SER A 29 23.12 16.08 2.22
N TYR A 30 22.96 15.68 0.95
CA TYR A 30 21.83 14.85 0.52
C TYR A 30 21.86 13.47 1.21
N THR A 31 23.04 12.86 1.32
CA THR A 31 23.22 11.58 2.01
C THR A 31 22.90 11.75 3.48
N ASP A 32 21.86 11.05 3.95
CA ASP A 32 21.35 11.05 5.33
C ASP A 32 20.83 12.39 5.87
N ALA A 33 20.43 13.31 4.97
CA ALA A 33 19.92 14.64 5.32
C ALA A 33 18.91 14.62 6.49
N ILE A 34 17.99 13.64 6.49
CA ILE A 34 16.90 13.57 7.46
C ILE A 34 17.23 12.80 8.75
N ALA A 35 18.27 11.96 8.75
CA ALA A 35 18.55 11.06 9.87
C ALA A 35 18.84 11.84 11.17
N GLY A 36 19.58 12.95 11.05
CA GLY A 36 19.84 13.86 12.17
C GLY A 36 18.58 14.54 12.71
N TYR A 37 17.64 14.90 11.84
CA TYR A 37 16.37 15.53 12.24
C TYR A 37 15.46 14.52 12.95
N VAL A 38 15.36 13.29 12.43
CA VAL A 38 14.62 12.20 13.08
C VAL A 38 15.15 11.92 14.48
N ALA A 39 16.47 11.87 14.69
CA ALA A 39 17.04 11.66 16.01
C ALA A 39 16.76 12.82 16.99
N ARG A 40 16.81 14.08 16.52
CA ARG A 40 16.50 15.27 17.34
C ARG A 40 15.07 15.27 17.86
N LEU A 41 14.11 14.72 17.09
CA LEU A 41 12.70 14.71 17.48
C LEU A 41 12.41 13.81 18.70
N ASP A 42 13.35 13.01 19.20
CA ASP A 42 13.19 12.31 20.49
C ASP A 42 13.15 13.26 21.70
N GLU A 43 13.69 14.47 21.55
CA GLU A 43 13.74 15.47 22.63
C GLU A 43 13.33 16.88 22.19
N ARG A 44 13.25 17.14 20.88
CA ARG A 44 12.92 18.46 20.31
C ARG A 44 11.57 18.45 19.63
N ARG A 45 10.78 19.51 19.81
CA ARG A 45 9.53 19.72 19.08
C ARG A 45 9.80 19.90 17.59
N GLY A 46 8.89 19.43 16.77
CA GLY A 46 9.02 19.56 15.32
C GLY A 46 8.37 18.41 14.57
N ALA A 47 8.64 18.36 13.27
CA ALA A 47 8.04 17.39 12.37
C ALA A 47 9.00 17.02 11.24
N VAL A 48 8.98 15.74 10.88
CA VAL A 48 9.56 15.19 9.65
C VAL A 48 8.42 14.66 8.81
N PHE A 49 8.35 15.10 7.57
CA PHE A 49 7.43 14.61 6.55
C PHE A 49 8.22 14.04 5.38
N SER A 50 7.79 12.88 4.88
CA SER A 50 8.47 12.15 3.81
C SER A 50 7.45 11.59 2.84
N SER A 51 7.71 11.76 1.54
CA SER A 51 7.08 10.97 0.49
C SER A 51 8.11 10.02 -0.11
N ASN A 52 8.05 8.74 0.26
CA ASN A 52 9.03 7.74 -0.19
C ASN A 52 8.56 6.98 -1.43
N TYR A 53 7.43 7.38 -2.02
CA TYR A 53 6.76 6.68 -3.09
C TYR A 53 6.59 7.61 -4.30
N GLU A 54 6.79 7.06 -5.49
CA GLU A 54 6.62 7.80 -6.73
C GLU A 54 5.50 7.16 -7.53
N TYR A 55 4.57 7.98 -7.98
CA TYR A 55 3.54 7.57 -8.92
C TYR A 55 3.36 8.71 -9.94
N PRO A 56 3.60 8.45 -11.24
CA PRO A 56 3.58 9.49 -12.26
C PRO A 56 2.32 10.37 -12.20
N GLY A 57 2.52 11.69 -12.17
CA GLY A 57 1.42 12.68 -12.14
C GLY A 57 0.72 12.82 -10.78
N ARG A 58 1.10 12.05 -9.76
CA ARG A 58 0.44 12.07 -8.44
C ARG A 58 1.39 12.25 -7.27
N TYR A 59 2.41 11.41 -7.13
CA TYR A 59 3.36 11.47 -6.01
C TYR A 59 4.78 11.66 -6.53
N THR A 60 5.49 12.59 -5.92
CA THR A 60 6.93 12.80 -6.11
C THR A 60 7.64 12.47 -4.80
N ARG A 61 8.92 12.08 -4.90
CA ARG A 61 9.73 11.80 -3.73
C ARG A 61 10.34 13.09 -3.19
N TRP A 62 10.10 13.37 -1.91
CA TRP A 62 10.66 14.50 -1.20
C TRP A 62 10.70 14.22 0.30
N ASP A 63 11.59 14.90 1.02
CA ASP A 63 11.55 14.98 2.48
C ASP A 63 11.56 16.45 2.92
N THR A 64 10.93 16.72 4.05
CA THR A 64 10.96 18.04 4.71
C THR A 64 11.01 17.86 6.21
N ALA A 65 11.85 18.66 6.88
CA ALA A 65 11.99 18.59 8.33
C ALA A 65 12.04 19.98 8.98
N VAL A 66 11.37 20.08 10.12
CA VAL A 66 11.31 21.24 11.01
C VAL A 66 11.66 20.76 12.41
N VAL A 67 12.59 21.44 13.08
CA VAL A 67 12.94 21.18 14.48
C VAL A 67 13.13 22.51 15.21
N ASP A 68 12.74 22.55 16.47
CA ASP A 68 12.80 23.73 17.34
C ASP A 68 12.06 24.96 16.75
N PRO A 69 10.79 24.80 16.32
CA PRO A 69 10.03 25.92 15.77
C PRO A 69 9.85 27.02 16.83
N PRO A 70 9.95 28.31 16.48
CA PRO A 70 9.81 29.41 17.43
C PRO A 70 8.41 29.51 18.06
N LEU A 71 7.38 29.03 17.37
CA LEU A 71 5.98 29.20 17.76
C LEU A 71 5.10 28.02 17.31
N ALA A 72 4.06 27.73 18.08
CA ALA A 72 3.03 26.77 17.71
C ALA A 72 1.62 27.31 17.97
N ILE A 73 0.67 26.91 17.13
CA ILE A 73 -0.77 27.16 17.27
C ILE A 73 -1.42 25.83 17.66
N SER A 74 -2.15 25.80 18.78
CA SER A 74 -2.84 24.62 19.27
C SER A 74 -4.29 24.90 19.61
N SER A 75 -5.15 23.88 19.57
CA SER A 75 -6.56 24.03 19.96
C SER A 75 -7.13 22.81 20.67
N PHE A 76 -8.20 23.02 21.41
CA PHE A 76 -9.08 21.99 21.96
C PHE A 76 -10.53 22.52 21.97
N GLY A 77 -11.42 21.86 21.23
CA GLY A 77 -12.75 22.39 20.95
C GLY A 77 -12.67 23.79 20.33
N ARG A 78 -13.39 24.75 20.91
CA ARG A 78 -13.37 26.15 20.47
C ARG A 78 -12.32 27.02 21.18
N SER A 79 -11.49 26.43 22.04
CA SER A 79 -10.36 27.13 22.66
C SER A 79 -9.12 26.96 21.79
N LEU A 80 -8.47 28.06 21.44
CA LEU A 80 -7.22 28.08 20.68
C LEU A 80 -6.18 28.88 21.45
N TRP A 81 -4.93 28.44 21.42
CA TRP A 81 -3.82 29.18 21.98
C TRP A 81 -2.60 29.14 21.08
N ILE A 82 -1.82 30.20 21.14
CA ILE A 82 -0.58 30.36 20.39
C ILE A 82 0.55 30.54 21.40
N GLU A 83 1.56 29.68 21.33
CA GLU A 83 2.67 29.63 22.27
C GLU A 83 3.99 29.93 21.56
N ALA A 84 4.77 30.84 22.13
CA ALA A 84 6.13 31.14 21.70
C ALA A 84 7.13 30.35 22.54
N TYR A 85 8.00 29.58 21.88
CA TYR A 85 8.98 28.71 22.53
C TYR A 85 10.35 29.35 22.70
N ASN A 86 10.68 30.39 21.94
CA ASN A 86 11.91 31.19 22.09
C ASN A 86 11.63 32.70 21.89
N GLU A 87 12.65 33.56 21.97
CA GLU A 87 12.48 35.02 21.83
C GLU A 87 12.02 35.42 20.42
N ARG A 88 12.39 34.66 19.40
CA ARG A 88 11.91 34.86 18.02
C ARG A 88 10.40 34.62 17.94
N GLY A 89 9.91 33.60 18.64
CA GLY A 89 8.50 33.32 18.81
C GLY A 89 7.73 34.45 19.48
N GLU A 90 8.32 35.13 20.48
CA GLU A 90 7.65 36.26 21.16
C GLU A 90 7.38 37.41 20.18
N VAL A 91 8.34 37.69 19.29
CA VAL A 91 8.19 38.70 18.23
C VAL A 91 7.07 38.32 17.27
N LEU A 92 7.06 37.07 16.79
CA LEU A 92 6.01 36.57 15.89
C LEU A 92 4.63 36.55 16.55
N LEU A 93 4.56 36.16 17.82
CA LEU A 93 3.33 36.12 18.60
C LEU A 93 2.73 37.52 18.75
N ALA A 94 3.56 38.54 18.99
CA ALA A 94 3.10 39.91 19.10
C ALA A 94 2.44 40.39 17.79
N LEU A 95 3.00 40.03 16.63
CA LEU A 95 2.45 40.38 15.31
C LEU A 95 1.13 39.67 15.03
N ILE A 96 1.09 38.36 15.31
CA ILE A 96 -0.12 37.57 15.15
C ILE A 96 -1.22 38.12 16.06
N ALA A 97 -0.90 38.47 17.31
CA ALA A 97 -1.87 39.06 18.23
C ALA A 97 -2.50 40.36 17.69
N GLU A 98 -1.71 41.24 17.08
CA GLU A 98 -2.26 42.46 16.46
C GLU A 98 -3.16 42.15 15.26
N GLN A 99 -2.78 41.19 14.42
CA GLN A 99 -3.63 40.76 13.31
C GLN A 99 -4.95 40.15 13.79
N LEU A 100 -4.92 39.34 14.85
CA LEU A 100 -6.09 38.67 15.40
C LEU A 100 -7.11 39.63 16.03
N ASN A 101 -6.70 40.83 16.45
CA ASN A 101 -7.64 41.87 16.91
C ASN A 101 -8.66 42.28 15.84
N SER A 102 -8.36 42.04 14.56
CA SER A 102 -9.25 42.35 13.43
C SER A 102 -10.22 41.21 13.05
N VAL A 103 -10.10 40.03 13.66
CA VAL A 103 -10.89 38.85 13.32
C VAL A 103 -12.19 38.85 14.11
N ALA A 104 -13.33 38.98 13.43
CA ALA A 104 -14.65 39.04 14.07
C ALA A 104 -15.10 37.71 14.69
N ASP A 105 -14.59 36.58 14.18
CA ASP A 105 -14.98 35.22 14.58
C ASP A 105 -14.40 34.76 15.92
N ILE A 106 -13.63 35.60 16.60
CA ILE A 106 -12.95 35.23 17.84
C ILE A 106 -13.19 36.24 18.96
N THR A 107 -13.07 35.76 20.19
CA THR A 107 -13.00 36.56 21.40
C THR A 107 -11.58 36.45 21.96
N PRO A 108 -10.83 37.57 22.09
CA PRO A 108 -9.51 37.57 22.70
C PRO A 108 -9.54 37.08 24.15
N GLY A 109 -8.58 36.26 24.54
CA GLY A 109 -8.38 35.76 25.89
C GLY A 109 -7.15 36.36 26.56
N SER A 110 -6.45 35.55 27.38
CA SER A 110 -5.26 35.98 28.09
C SER A 110 -4.09 36.21 27.12
N ARG A 111 -3.28 37.26 27.36
CA ARG A 111 -2.09 37.58 26.57
C ARG A 111 -0.89 37.79 27.50
N THR A 112 0.19 37.09 27.20
CA THR A 112 1.52 37.27 27.79
C THR A 112 2.55 37.38 26.66
N ALA A 113 3.83 37.61 26.99
CA ALA A 113 4.90 37.59 25.98
C ALA A 113 5.03 36.23 25.27
N ARG A 114 4.62 35.13 25.93
CA ARG A 114 4.86 33.75 25.47
C ARG A 114 3.59 32.99 25.10
N ARG A 115 2.42 33.55 25.36
CA ARG A 115 1.14 32.88 25.15
C ARG A 115 0.03 33.87 24.81
N LEU A 116 -0.77 33.53 23.81
CA LEU A 116 -2.03 34.18 23.48
C LEU A 116 -3.14 33.13 23.49
N ASP A 117 -4.15 33.32 24.32
CA ASP A 117 -5.37 32.51 24.29
C ASP A 117 -6.47 33.25 23.52
N VAL A 118 -7.25 32.52 22.74
CA VAL A 118 -8.44 33.03 22.05
C VAL A 118 -9.55 31.98 22.10
N THR A 119 -10.79 32.45 22.11
CA THR A 119 -11.96 31.58 22.01
C THR A 119 -12.63 31.82 20.66
N ILE A 120 -12.94 30.76 19.92
CA ILE A 120 -13.69 30.86 18.68
C ILE A 120 -15.17 31.06 19.00
N ASN A 121 -15.74 32.15 18.52
CA ASN A 121 -17.15 32.52 18.74
C ASN A 121 -18.07 31.50 18.09
N GLU A 122 -19.22 31.19 18.71
CA GLU A 122 -20.23 30.36 18.03
C GLU A 122 -20.82 31.09 16.81
N PRO A 123 -21.30 30.35 15.79
CA PRO A 123 -22.01 30.95 14.66
C PRO A 123 -23.17 31.85 15.14
N ASP A 124 -23.15 33.12 14.74
CA ASP A 124 -24.16 34.13 15.12
C ASP A 124 -25.37 34.18 14.16
N ARG A 125 -25.24 33.47 13.02
CA ARG A 125 -26.26 33.36 11.98
C ARG A 125 -26.35 31.94 11.46
N VAL A 126 -27.41 31.69 10.70
CA VAL A 126 -27.54 30.47 9.89
C VAL A 126 -26.66 30.60 8.64
N PHE A 127 -25.90 29.55 8.35
CA PHE A 127 -25.07 29.44 7.15
C PHE A 127 -25.74 28.45 6.19
N THR A 128 -25.67 28.74 4.90
CA THR A 128 -26.01 27.76 3.87
C THR A 128 -24.96 26.65 3.80
N GLU A 129 -25.27 25.51 3.18
CA GLU A 129 -24.29 24.41 3.05
C GLU A 129 -23.07 24.83 2.20
N GLU A 130 -23.25 25.75 1.26
CA GLU A 130 -22.17 26.33 0.45
C GLU A 130 -21.29 27.31 1.25
N GLU A 131 -21.80 27.88 2.35
CA GLU A 131 -21.06 28.76 3.26
C GLU A 131 -20.51 28.02 4.49
N ARG A 132 -20.71 26.72 4.59
CA ARG A 132 -20.39 25.93 5.79
C ARG A 132 -18.94 26.04 6.24
N SER A 133 -17.99 26.07 5.30
CA SER A 133 -16.56 26.25 5.59
C SER A 133 -16.19 27.68 6.03
N LYS A 134 -17.13 28.62 5.93
CA LYS A 134 -17.03 30.02 6.40
C LYS A 134 -17.60 30.21 7.80
N MET A 135 -18.13 29.15 8.43
CA MET A 135 -18.51 29.22 9.85
C MET A 135 -17.29 29.55 10.72
N PRO A 136 -17.48 30.31 11.82
CA PRO A 136 -16.44 30.52 12.81
C PRO A 136 -15.88 29.19 13.31
N THR A 137 -14.60 28.95 13.05
CA THR A 137 -13.85 27.77 13.50
C THR A 137 -12.40 28.18 13.80
N VAL A 138 -11.58 27.26 14.28
CA VAL A 138 -10.13 27.49 14.41
C VAL A 138 -9.48 27.90 13.07
N PHE A 139 -10.09 27.54 11.94
CA PHE A 139 -9.62 27.91 10.61
C PHE A 139 -9.77 29.40 10.31
N SER A 140 -10.65 30.14 10.99
CA SER A 140 -10.71 31.60 10.89
C SER A 140 -9.40 32.24 11.38
N VAL A 141 -8.80 31.68 12.44
CA VAL A 141 -7.48 32.10 12.95
C VAL A 141 -6.39 31.71 11.96
N LEU A 142 -6.41 30.47 11.45
CA LEU A 142 -5.40 30.01 10.49
C LEU A 142 -5.41 30.83 9.20
N ARG A 143 -6.58 31.24 8.70
CA ARG A 143 -6.72 32.16 7.56
C ARG A 143 -6.09 33.51 7.85
N ALA A 144 -6.36 34.09 9.02
CA ALA A 144 -5.77 35.37 9.41
C ALA A 144 -4.23 35.30 9.48
N VAL A 145 -3.69 34.23 10.06
CA VAL A 145 -2.23 33.99 10.11
C VAL A 145 -1.66 33.78 8.71
N THR A 146 -2.29 32.93 7.90
CA THR A 146 -1.84 32.66 6.51
C THR A 146 -1.83 33.94 5.68
N ASN A 147 -2.86 34.78 5.79
CA ASN A 147 -2.95 36.06 5.10
C ASN A 147 -1.87 37.06 5.55
N LEU A 148 -1.54 37.10 6.83
CA LEU A 148 -0.48 37.95 7.39
C LEU A 148 0.89 37.62 6.76
N PHE A 149 1.18 36.33 6.61
CA PHE A 149 2.46 35.85 6.06
C PHE A 149 2.42 35.58 4.54
N HIS A 150 1.31 35.87 3.86
CA HIS A 150 1.12 35.43 2.48
C HIS A 150 2.15 36.00 1.52
N SER A 151 2.79 35.14 0.72
CA SER A 151 3.68 35.49 -0.40
C SER A 151 3.69 34.39 -1.47
N GLU A 152 3.76 34.75 -2.74
CA GLU A 152 3.92 33.80 -3.86
C GLU A 152 5.41 33.47 -4.12
N GLU A 153 6.33 34.19 -3.49
CA GLU A 153 7.77 34.08 -3.70
C GLU A 153 8.39 32.87 -2.96
N ASP A 154 7.64 32.22 -2.07
CA ASP A 154 8.10 31.10 -1.24
C ASP A 154 7.05 30.01 -1.11
N SER A 155 7.37 28.81 -1.58
CA SER A 155 6.50 27.63 -1.51
C SER A 155 6.77 26.73 -0.30
N SER A 156 7.82 27.00 0.48
CA SER A 156 8.26 26.20 1.62
C SER A 156 7.80 26.80 2.94
N LEU A 157 7.77 28.12 3.10
CA LEU A 157 7.35 28.71 4.37
C LEU A 157 5.83 28.53 4.61
N GLY A 158 5.46 28.03 5.79
CA GLY A 158 4.07 27.72 6.12
C GLY A 158 3.87 27.17 7.52
N LEU A 159 2.71 26.56 7.76
CA LEU A 159 2.33 25.89 9.00
C LEU A 159 2.46 24.36 8.84
N TYR A 160 3.08 23.70 9.81
CA TYR A 160 3.42 22.27 9.75
C TYR A 160 2.90 21.53 10.98
N GLY A 161 2.18 20.42 10.82
CA GLY A 161 1.79 19.61 11.96
C GLY A 161 0.61 18.70 11.72
N ALA A 162 -0.33 18.70 12.67
CA ALA A 162 -1.43 17.75 12.77
C ALA A 162 -2.77 18.42 13.08
N PHE A 163 -3.82 17.82 12.52
CA PHE A 163 -5.23 18.13 12.67
C PHE A 163 -5.95 16.89 13.22
N GLY A 164 -6.60 17.03 14.36
CA GLY A 164 -7.33 15.97 15.05
C GLY A 164 -8.78 15.85 14.58
N TYR A 165 -9.36 14.68 14.81
CA TYR A 165 -10.69 14.31 14.34
C TYR A 165 -11.80 15.24 14.85
N ASP A 166 -11.72 15.65 16.13
CA ASP A 166 -12.77 16.44 16.79
C ASP A 166 -12.89 17.88 16.24
N LEU A 167 -11.95 18.34 15.39
CA LEU A 167 -12.09 19.61 14.66
C LEU A 167 -13.38 19.67 13.82
N ALA A 168 -13.84 18.52 13.33
CA ALA A 168 -15.08 18.43 12.56
C ALA A 168 -16.29 18.95 13.35
N PHE A 169 -16.31 18.73 14.67
CA PHE A 169 -17.47 19.07 15.50
C PHE A 169 -17.69 20.57 15.70
N GLN A 170 -16.76 21.43 15.24
CA GLN A 170 -16.97 22.88 15.25
C GLN A 170 -17.97 23.35 14.18
N PHE A 171 -18.17 22.56 13.12
CA PHE A 171 -19.11 22.85 12.02
C PHE A 171 -20.09 21.69 11.72
N ASP A 172 -19.78 20.49 12.19
CA ASP A 172 -20.60 19.27 12.15
C ASP A 172 -20.99 18.86 13.58
N ALA A 173 -21.70 19.73 14.29
CA ALA A 173 -22.01 19.51 15.69
C ALA A 173 -22.81 18.21 15.91
N ILE A 174 -22.33 17.37 16.84
CA ILE A 174 -23.00 16.17 17.33
C ILE A 174 -23.09 16.21 18.85
N GLU A 175 -23.97 15.38 19.42
CA GLU A 175 -23.97 15.12 20.85
C GLU A 175 -22.72 14.32 21.24
N LEU A 176 -21.86 14.91 22.07
CA LEU A 176 -20.64 14.28 22.57
C LEU A 176 -20.96 13.37 23.76
N LYS A 177 -20.73 12.06 23.60
CA LYS A 177 -20.97 11.02 24.61
C LYS A 177 -19.69 10.53 25.27
N LEU A 178 -18.56 10.66 24.59
CA LEU A 178 -17.26 10.24 25.07
C LEU A 178 -16.60 11.35 25.90
N LYS A 179 -15.97 10.97 27.02
CA LYS A 179 -15.21 11.92 27.83
C LYS A 179 -13.86 12.18 27.17
N ARG A 180 -13.60 13.43 26.77
CA ARG A 180 -12.29 13.86 26.27
C ARG A 180 -11.32 14.07 27.44
N PRO A 181 -10.06 13.60 27.35
CA PRO A 181 -9.01 13.96 28.30
C PRO A 181 -8.78 15.48 28.35
N HIS A 182 -8.42 16.01 29.52
CA HIS A 182 -8.17 17.46 29.68
C HIS A 182 -6.95 17.96 28.92
N ASP A 183 -6.01 17.07 28.61
CA ASP A 183 -4.78 17.35 27.88
C ASP A 183 -4.88 16.97 26.38
N GLN A 184 -6.07 16.56 25.90
CA GLN A 184 -6.30 16.35 24.48
C GLN A 184 -6.11 17.66 23.71
N ARG A 185 -5.49 17.54 22.53
CA ARG A 185 -5.37 18.62 21.56
C ARG A 185 -5.97 18.16 20.24
N ASP A 186 -6.71 19.05 19.60
CA ASP A 186 -7.36 18.80 18.31
C ASP A 186 -6.58 19.42 17.15
N MET A 187 -5.59 20.27 17.42
CA MET A 187 -4.70 20.84 16.41
C MET A 187 -3.38 21.21 17.07
N VAL A 188 -2.28 20.98 16.36
CA VAL A 188 -0.96 21.51 16.68
C VAL A 188 -0.26 21.80 15.36
N LEU A 189 -0.01 23.07 15.07
CA LEU A 189 0.70 23.54 13.88
C LEU A 189 1.88 24.42 14.28
N PHE A 190 3.06 24.06 13.81
CA PHE A 190 4.31 24.77 14.00
C PHE A 190 4.50 25.83 12.91
N LEU A 191 4.94 27.01 13.31
CA LEU A 191 5.49 28.02 12.39
C LEU A 191 7.02 27.96 12.50
N PRO A 192 7.72 27.35 11.53
CA PRO A 192 9.17 27.23 11.54
C PRO A 192 9.87 28.53 11.12
N ASP A 193 11.08 28.73 11.63
CA ASP A 193 12.04 29.71 11.11
C ASP A 193 13.27 29.03 10.48
N GLU A 194 13.31 27.69 10.46
CA GLU A 194 14.28 26.88 9.72
C GLU A 194 13.58 25.64 9.15
N ILE A 195 13.79 25.36 7.87
CA ILE A 195 13.20 24.22 7.16
C ILE A 195 14.29 23.51 6.37
N LEU A 196 14.47 22.21 6.60
CA LEU A 196 15.23 21.33 5.71
C LEU A 196 14.32 20.89 4.57
N VAL A 197 14.77 21.05 3.33
CA VAL A 197 14.10 20.54 2.13
C VAL A 197 15.03 19.56 1.42
N VAL A 198 14.52 18.38 1.09
CA VAL A 198 15.23 17.34 0.34
C VAL A 198 14.42 17.00 -0.92
N ASP A 199 15.02 17.30 -2.06
CA ASP A 199 14.49 16.93 -3.37
C ASP A 199 15.21 15.67 -3.87
N HIS A 200 14.50 14.54 -3.84
CA HIS A 200 15.06 13.26 -4.29
C HIS A 200 15.16 13.14 -5.81
N TYR A 201 14.39 13.95 -6.57
CA TYR A 201 14.49 13.97 -8.02
C TYR A 201 15.75 14.70 -8.46
N ALA A 202 16.03 15.86 -7.86
CA ALA A 202 17.27 16.61 -8.11
C ALA A 202 18.49 16.05 -7.36
N ALA A 203 18.29 15.12 -6.42
CA ALA A 203 19.29 14.62 -5.48
C ALA A 203 20.00 15.75 -4.71
N LYS A 204 19.22 16.73 -4.24
CA LYS A 204 19.70 17.92 -3.53
C LYS A 204 19.01 18.07 -2.19
N ALA A 205 19.74 18.62 -1.21
CA ALA A 205 19.20 19.03 0.06
C ALA A 205 19.72 20.42 0.42
N TRP A 206 18.86 21.23 1.04
CA TRP A 206 19.22 22.55 1.54
C TRP A 206 18.39 22.90 2.76
N ILE A 207 18.88 23.87 3.52
CA ILE A 207 18.20 24.40 4.69
C ILE A 207 17.91 25.88 4.43
N ASP A 208 16.65 26.26 4.56
CA ASP A 208 16.19 27.64 4.49
C ASP A 208 15.95 28.18 5.90
N ARG A 209 16.68 29.24 6.28
CA ARG A 209 16.53 29.99 7.55
C ARG A 209 15.83 31.31 7.27
N TYR A 210 14.83 31.65 8.07
CA TYR A 210 13.96 32.81 7.87
C TYR A 210 14.10 33.81 9.01
N ASP A 211 14.30 35.08 8.66
CA ASP A 211 14.16 36.21 9.57
C ASP A 211 12.97 37.09 9.15
N PHE A 212 12.27 37.64 10.14
CA PHE A 212 11.06 38.45 9.97
C PHE A 212 11.27 39.84 10.56
N ALA A 213 11.00 40.88 9.77
CA ALA A 213 11.13 42.27 10.19
C ALA A 213 10.04 43.15 9.58
N GLY A 214 9.82 44.34 10.16
CA GLY A 214 8.82 45.31 9.71
C GLY A 214 8.40 46.21 10.86
N GLY A 215 7.82 47.39 10.62
CA GLY A 215 7.17 48.19 11.68
C GLY A 215 7.95 48.43 12.99
N GLY A 216 9.29 48.38 12.98
CA GLY A 216 10.15 48.49 14.17
C GLY A 216 10.48 47.19 14.93
N PHE A 217 9.97 46.02 14.50
CA PHE A 217 10.35 44.71 15.05
C PHE A 217 11.36 43.97 14.16
N SER A 218 12.10 43.03 14.75
CA SER A 218 12.94 42.06 14.03
C SER A 218 13.14 40.79 14.86
N THR A 219 13.19 39.63 14.21
CA THR A 219 13.65 38.37 14.81
C THR A 219 15.17 38.22 14.76
N GLU A 220 15.87 39.00 13.94
CA GLU A 220 17.31 38.93 13.80
C GLU A 220 18.00 39.28 15.14
N GLY A 221 18.99 38.48 15.53
CA GLY A 221 19.70 38.64 16.80
C GLY A 221 18.93 38.18 18.06
N LYS A 222 17.70 37.66 17.92
CA LYS A 222 16.93 37.08 19.04
C LYS A 222 17.33 35.62 19.30
N ALA A 223 17.31 35.23 20.57
CA ALA A 223 17.63 33.87 21.01
C ALA A 223 16.66 32.84 20.39
N ALA A 224 17.20 31.73 19.89
CA ALA A 224 16.45 30.68 19.20
C ALA A 224 16.35 29.39 20.04
N GLU A 225 17.05 29.32 21.17
CA GLU A 225 17.17 28.12 21.99
C GLU A 225 15.83 27.74 22.63
N ILE A 226 15.49 26.46 22.50
CA ILE A 226 14.37 25.81 23.20
C ILE A 226 14.97 24.73 24.10
N GLN A 227 14.45 24.61 25.32
CA GLN A 227 14.91 23.56 26.23
C GLN A 227 14.48 22.18 25.71
N PRO A 228 15.38 21.19 25.64
CA PRO A 228 15.00 19.83 25.25
C PRO A 228 14.06 19.21 26.27
N GLU A 229 13.12 18.40 25.77
CA GLU A 229 12.19 17.60 26.56
C GLU A 229 12.39 16.11 26.19
N PRO A 230 13.39 15.43 26.78
CA PRO A 230 13.69 14.04 26.41
C PRO A 230 12.51 13.10 26.58
N PHE A 231 12.35 12.16 25.65
CA PHE A 231 11.39 11.07 25.75
C PHE A 231 11.57 10.26 27.05
N ARG A 232 10.46 10.03 27.76
CA ARG A 232 10.39 9.26 28.99
C ARG A 232 9.76 7.90 28.73
N MET A 233 10.51 6.85 29.03
CA MET A 233 9.98 5.50 29.09
C MET A 233 9.21 5.29 30.41
N VAL A 234 8.26 4.37 30.39
CA VAL A 234 7.46 4.00 31.57
C VAL A 234 7.50 2.50 31.77
N ASP A 235 7.42 2.06 33.02
CA ASP A 235 7.42 0.63 33.35
C ASP A 235 6.02 0.00 33.27
N SER A 236 4.96 0.81 33.29
CA SER A 236 3.58 0.35 33.27
C SER A 236 3.26 -0.42 31.98
N ILE A 237 2.71 -1.62 32.13
CA ILE A 237 2.24 -2.43 31.01
C ILE A 237 0.76 -2.08 30.76
N PRO A 238 0.41 -1.52 29.58
CA PRO A 238 -0.98 -1.23 29.26
C PRO A 238 -1.75 -2.53 28.92
N PRO A 239 -3.09 -2.50 28.94
CA PRO A 239 -3.88 -3.61 28.37
C PRO A 239 -3.59 -3.76 26.86
N HIS A 240 -3.74 -4.96 26.31
CA HIS A 240 -3.48 -5.20 24.87
C HIS A 240 -4.32 -4.31 23.95
N GLY A 241 -5.58 -4.10 24.29
CA GLY A 241 -6.50 -3.25 23.54
C GLY A 241 -7.72 -2.87 24.37
N ASP A 242 -8.58 -2.03 23.81
CA ASP A 242 -9.83 -1.62 24.47
C ASP A 242 -11.00 -2.58 24.20
N HIS A 243 -10.86 -3.54 23.28
CA HIS A 243 -11.84 -4.59 23.00
C HIS A 243 -11.32 -5.97 23.40
N ARG A 244 -12.21 -6.82 23.92
CA ARG A 244 -11.95 -8.26 24.07
C ARG A 244 -12.23 -8.98 22.74
N PRO A 245 -11.63 -10.16 22.47
CA PRO A 245 -11.95 -10.94 21.28
C PRO A 245 -13.47 -11.17 21.13
N GLY A 246 -14.00 -10.95 19.92
CA GLY A 246 -15.43 -11.00 19.58
C GLY A 246 -16.23 -9.74 19.88
N GLU A 247 -15.71 -8.78 20.65
CA GLU A 247 -16.45 -7.57 21.01
C GLU A 247 -16.55 -6.57 19.85
N TYR A 248 -15.54 -6.52 18.96
CA TYR A 248 -15.65 -5.72 17.74
C TYR A 248 -16.65 -6.38 16.77
N ALA A 249 -16.70 -7.71 16.71
CA ALA A 249 -17.72 -8.42 15.93
C ALA A 249 -19.15 -8.08 16.42
N GLU A 250 -19.39 -7.98 17.73
CA GLU A 250 -20.67 -7.51 18.28
C GLU A 250 -21.03 -6.08 17.80
N LEU A 251 -20.03 -5.20 17.68
CA LEU A 251 -20.22 -3.84 17.14
C LEU A 251 -20.63 -3.87 15.66
N VAL A 252 -20.05 -4.77 14.86
CA VAL A 252 -20.43 -4.97 13.46
C VAL A 252 -21.89 -5.39 13.34
N VAL A 253 -22.36 -6.30 14.22
CA VAL A 253 -23.77 -6.70 14.26
C VAL A 253 -24.70 -5.51 14.52
N LYS A 254 -24.33 -4.62 15.45
CA LYS A 254 -25.09 -3.38 15.73
C LYS A 254 -25.10 -2.43 14.53
N ALA A 255 -23.97 -2.26 13.85
CA ALA A 255 -23.90 -1.45 12.63
C ALA A 255 -24.86 -1.99 11.54
N LYS A 256 -24.94 -3.32 11.39
CA LYS A 256 -25.86 -3.98 10.46
C LYS A 256 -27.33 -3.70 10.73
N GLU A 257 -27.73 -3.50 11.99
CA GLU A 257 -29.10 -3.07 12.31
C GLU A 257 -29.38 -1.66 11.79
N SER A 258 -28.42 -0.74 11.91
CA SER A 258 -28.53 0.62 11.37
C SER A 258 -28.58 0.62 9.84
N PHE A 259 -27.79 -0.23 9.17
CA PHE A 259 -27.87 -0.41 7.72
C PHE A 259 -29.26 -0.90 7.27
N ARG A 260 -29.86 -1.88 7.98
CA ARG A 260 -31.22 -2.38 7.65
C ARG A 260 -32.29 -1.31 7.76
N ARG A 261 -32.15 -0.38 8.72
CA ARG A 261 -33.08 0.74 8.88
C ARG A 261 -32.88 1.85 7.85
N GLY A 262 -31.72 1.88 7.18
CA GLY A 262 -31.33 2.96 6.27
C GLY A 262 -30.72 4.17 6.97
N ASP A 263 -30.27 4.03 8.23
CA ASP A 263 -29.61 5.11 8.97
C ASP A 263 -28.17 5.35 8.46
N LEU A 264 -27.55 4.30 7.95
CA LEU A 264 -26.17 4.27 7.44
C LEU A 264 -26.14 3.52 6.10
N PHE A 265 -25.14 3.82 5.29
CA PHE A 265 -24.73 3.04 4.11
C PHE A 265 -23.39 2.36 4.35
N GLU A 266 -22.49 3.09 5.01
CA GLU A 266 -21.15 2.65 5.39
C GLU A 266 -20.76 3.31 6.73
N VAL A 267 -20.02 2.61 7.59
CA VAL A 267 -19.39 3.21 8.78
C VAL A 267 -18.07 2.54 9.11
N VAL A 268 -17.10 3.30 9.61
CA VAL A 268 -15.74 2.83 9.90
C VAL A 268 -15.42 3.00 11.39
N PRO A 269 -15.99 2.18 12.30
CA PRO A 269 -15.62 2.21 13.71
C PRO A 269 -14.21 1.64 13.91
N GLY A 270 -13.45 2.20 14.86
CA GLY A 270 -12.11 1.74 15.18
C GLY A 270 -11.97 1.22 16.61
N GLN A 271 -11.14 0.20 16.78
CA GLN A 271 -10.65 -0.26 18.09
C GLN A 271 -9.20 0.13 18.32
N LYS A 272 -8.78 0.21 19.58
CA LYS A 272 -7.43 0.61 19.98
C LYS A 272 -6.64 -0.54 20.55
N PHE A 273 -5.37 -0.56 20.19
CA PHE A 273 -4.33 -1.44 20.70
C PHE A 273 -3.29 -0.59 21.43
N TYR A 274 -2.74 -1.10 22.52
CA TYR A 274 -1.73 -0.40 23.29
C TYR A 274 -0.46 -1.23 23.44
N GLU A 275 0.66 -0.54 23.41
CA GLU A 275 1.97 -1.13 23.66
C GLU A 275 2.80 -0.19 24.53
N ARG A 276 3.63 -0.76 25.39
CA ARG A 276 4.67 0.00 26.11
C ARG A 276 5.83 0.27 25.15
N CYS A 277 6.33 1.50 25.12
CA CYS A 277 7.52 1.82 24.34
C CYS A 277 8.81 1.42 25.08
N GLU A 278 9.54 0.45 24.55
CA GLU A 278 10.87 0.05 25.05
C GLU A 278 12.02 0.68 24.23
N SER A 279 11.67 1.38 23.15
CA SER A 279 12.57 2.03 22.21
C SER A 279 12.20 3.51 22.09
N ARG A 280 13.12 4.32 21.56
CA ARG A 280 12.84 5.73 21.30
C ARG A 280 11.84 5.89 20.14
N PRO A 281 11.00 6.94 20.13
CA PRO A 281 10.08 7.21 19.03
C PRO A 281 10.77 7.26 17.65
N SER A 282 11.99 7.80 17.56
CA SER A 282 12.80 7.81 16.34
C SER A 282 13.12 6.40 15.81
N GLU A 283 13.44 5.46 16.69
CA GLU A 283 13.73 4.06 16.35
C GLU A 283 12.46 3.36 15.83
N ILE A 284 11.32 3.61 16.48
CA ILE A 284 10.01 3.09 16.04
C ILE A 284 9.66 3.65 14.65
N SER A 285 9.90 4.95 14.41
CA SER A 285 9.70 5.59 13.10
C SER A 285 10.55 4.96 12.00
N ASN A 286 11.85 4.74 12.26
CA ASN A 286 12.76 4.10 11.32
C ASN A 286 12.31 2.66 10.99
N ARG A 287 11.91 1.88 12.00
CA ARG A 287 11.35 0.53 11.81
C ARG A 287 10.06 0.57 10.98
N LEU A 288 9.14 1.48 11.28
CA LEU A 288 7.88 1.61 10.53
C LEU A 288 8.13 1.97 9.06
N LYS A 289 9.04 2.91 8.80
CA LYS A 289 9.44 3.31 7.42
C LYS A 289 10.04 2.13 6.64
N ALA A 290 10.81 1.25 7.29
CA ALA A 290 11.36 0.04 6.68
C ALA A 290 10.31 -1.06 6.44
N ILE A 291 9.30 -1.16 7.32
CA ILE A 291 8.21 -2.14 7.22
C ILE A 291 7.21 -1.71 6.12
N ASN A 292 6.74 -0.47 6.16
CA ASN A 292 5.66 0.02 5.31
C ASN A 292 6.04 1.36 4.63
N PRO A 293 6.73 1.31 3.47
CA PRO A 293 6.93 2.53 2.67
C PRO A 293 5.57 3.05 2.18
N SER A 294 5.39 4.39 2.23
CA SER A 294 4.11 5.04 2.00
C SER A 294 4.27 6.41 1.33
N PRO A 295 3.26 6.93 0.60
CA PRO A 295 3.28 8.28 0.03
C PRO A 295 3.31 9.39 1.10
N TYR A 296 2.78 9.13 2.30
CA TYR A 296 2.78 10.07 3.43
C TYR A 296 3.33 9.42 4.69
N SER A 297 4.65 9.45 4.85
CA SER A 297 5.32 9.08 6.10
C SER A 297 5.57 10.32 6.94
N PHE A 298 5.43 10.21 8.26
CA PHE A 298 5.63 11.33 9.17
C PHE A 298 6.11 10.89 10.55
N PHE A 299 6.91 11.75 11.17
CA PHE A 299 7.27 11.67 12.57
C PHE A 299 7.19 13.08 13.18
N ILE A 300 6.29 13.26 14.14
CA ILE A 300 5.99 14.57 14.73
C ILE A 300 6.16 14.47 16.24
N ASN A 301 7.00 15.33 16.82
CA ASN A 301 7.03 15.56 18.25
C ASN A 301 6.16 16.79 18.55
N LEU A 302 4.97 16.53 19.08
CA LEU A 302 3.99 17.56 19.47
C LEU A 302 4.34 18.21 20.82
N GLY A 303 5.37 17.68 21.50
CA GLY A 303 5.78 17.93 22.87
C GLY A 303 4.73 17.54 23.90
N ASN A 304 5.04 17.77 25.18
CA ASN A 304 4.27 17.25 26.32
C ASN A 304 4.22 15.72 26.29
N GLN A 305 5.37 15.10 26.02
CA GLN A 305 5.55 13.65 25.84
C GLN A 305 4.57 13.01 24.82
N GLU A 306 4.12 13.77 23.81
CA GLU A 306 3.20 13.29 22.78
C GLU A 306 3.85 13.31 21.39
N TYR A 307 3.80 12.18 20.71
CA TYR A 307 4.43 11.96 19.41
C TYR A 307 3.46 11.27 18.46
N LEU A 308 3.57 11.57 17.16
CA LEU A 308 2.87 10.87 16.11
C LEU A 308 3.88 10.24 15.15
N VAL A 309 3.79 8.94 14.94
CA VAL A 309 4.63 8.18 14.01
C VAL A 309 3.71 7.45 13.04
N GLY A 310 3.83 7.69 11.75
CA GLY A 310 2.90 7.11 10.79
C GLY A 310 3.43 6.94 9.37
N ALA A 311 2.76 6.04 8.66
CA ALA A 311 2.98 5.75 7.25
C ALA A 311 1.61 5.60 6.58
N SER A 312 0.99 6.74 6.27
CA SER A 312 -0.35 6.80 5.73
C SER A 312 -0.37 6.53 4.22
N PRO A 313 -1.21 5.60 3.75
CA PRO A 313 -1.33 5.31 2.33
C PRO A 313 -2.15 6.37 1.58
N GLU A 314 -2.91 7.21 2.29
CA GLU A 314 -3.98 8.02 1.71
C GLU A 314 -3.68 9.53 1.78
N MET A 315 -3.72 10.17 0.61
CA MET A 315 -3.77 11.64 0.50
C MET A 315 -5.12 12.10 1.03
N PHE A 316 -5.13 13.02 2.00
CA PHE A 316 -6.38 13.62 2.46
C PHE A 316 -6.83 14.71 1.48
N VAL A 317 -6.18 15.87 1.50
CA VAL A 317 -6.44 16.97 0.57
C VAL A 317 -5.11 17.59 0.15
N ARG A 318 -4.94 17.75 -1.17
CA ARG A 318 -3.86 18.56 -1.74
C ARG A 318 -4.46 19.70 -2.56
N VAL A 319 -3.98 20.91 -2.32
CA VAL A 319 -4.33 22.11 -3.09
C VAL A 319 -3.06 22.74 -3.64
N SER A 320 -3.03 22.96 -4.95
CA SER A 320 -1.97 23.69 -5.65
C SER A 320 -2.60 24.80 -6.48
N GLY A 321 -2.39 26.04 -6.06
CA GLY A 321 -3.14 27.21 -6.49
C GLY A 321 -4.64 27.00 -6.27
N ARG A 322 -5.36 26.66 -7.35
CA ARG A 322 -6.81 26.41 -7.32
C ARG A 322 -7.20 24.97 -7.63
N ARG A 323 -6.22 24.11 -7.92
CA ARG A 323 -6.47 22.70 -8.20
C ARG A 323 -6.54 21.95 -6.87
N ILE A 324 -7.66 21.32 -6.58
CA ILE A 324 -7.86 20.47 -5.41
C ILE A 324 -7.88 19.01 -5.84
N GLU A 325 -7.17 18.15 -5.12
CA GLU A 325 -7.06 16.73 -5.40
C GLU A 325 -7.20 15.90 -4.12
N THR A 326 -7.78 14.72 -4.27
CA THR A 326 -7.83 13.68 -3.25
C THR A 326 -7.73 12.31 -3.92
N CYS A 327 -7.45 11.29 -3.12
CA CYS A 327 -7.30 9.94 -3.66
C CYS A 327 -7.88 8.90 -2.70
N PRO A 328 -9.21 8.69 -2.70
CA PRO A 328 -9.84 7.68 -1.85
C PRO A 328 -9.33 6.28 -2.19
N ILE A 329 -9.08 5.49 -1.15
CA ILE A 329 -8.54 4.12 -1.24
C ILE A 329 -9.54 3.16 -0.62
N SER A 330 -9.79 2.03 -1.30
CA SER A 330 -10.46 0.87 -0.71
C SER A 330 -9.95 -0.39 -1.42
N GLY A 331 -10.14 -1.55 -0.79
CA GLY A 331 -9.61 -2.81 -1.25
C GLY A 331 -8.11 -2.93 -0.97
N THR A 332 -7.74 -3.95 -0.19
CA THR A 332 -6.34 -4.23 0.15
C THR A 332 -6.09 -5.72 0.01
N ILE A 333 -5.06 -6.08 -0.76
CA ILE A 333 -4.62 -7.47 -0.87
C ILE A 333 -3.11 -7.58 -0.71
N LYS A 334 -2.64 -8.71 -0.18
CA LYS A 334 -1.21 -8.98 -0.04
C LYS A 334 -0.58 -9.20 -1.43
N ARG A 335 0.66 -8.74 -1.61
CA ARG A 335 1.51 -9.12 -2.74
C ARG A 335 1.70 -10.64 -2.78
N GLY A 336 1.73 -11.20 -3.98
CA GLY A 336 2.16 -12.57 -4.25
C GLY A 336 3.66 -12.74 -4.02
N ASP A 337 4.09 -14.00 -3.96
CA ASP A 337 5.51 -14.34 -3.78
C ASP A 337 6.33 -14.08 -5.07
N ASP A 338 5.66 -13.99 -6.22
CA ASP A 338 6.24 -13.75 -7.54
C ASP A 338 5.26 -12.96 -8.45
N PRO A 339 5.67 -12.54 -9.66
CA PRO A 339 4.81 -11.80 -10.58
C PRO A 339 3.54 -12.54 -11.05
N ILE A 340 3.54 -13.87 -11.07
CA ILE A 340 2.37 -14.66 -11.47
C ILE A 340 1.34 -14.64 -10.35
N ALA A 341 1.77 -14.92 -9.13
CA ALA A 341 0.93 -14.81 -7.95
C ALA A 341 0.43 -13.36 -7.76
N ASP A 342 1.26 -12.35 -7.99
CA ASP A 342 0.83 -10.93 -7.98
C ASP A 342 -0.31 -10.68 -8.98
N SER A 343 -0.19 -11.19 -10.21
CA SER A 343 -1.26 -11.07 -11.22
C SER A 343 -2.57 -11.71 -10.76
N GLU A 344 -2.50 -12.87 -10.10
CA GLU A 344 -3.68 -13.54 -9.53
C GLU A 344 -4.32 -12.73 -8.39
N GLN A 345 -3.50 -12.15 -7.50
CA GLN A 345 -3.99 -11.26 -6.42
C GLN A 345 -4.63 -9.99 -6.97
N ILE A 346 -4.03 -9.36 -7.99
CA ILE A 346 -4.61 -8.18 -8.67
C ILE A 346 -5.97 -8.53 -9.27
N LEU A 347 -6.08 -9.64 -9.98
CA LEU A 347 -7.35 -10.08 -10.56
C LEU A 347 -8.40 -10.38 -9.48
N LYS A 348 -7.98 -10.97 -8.35
CA LYS A 348 -8.88 -11.20 -7.21
C LYS A 348 -9.41 -9.89 -6.65
N LEU A 349 -8.54 -8.89 -6.44
CA LEU A 349 -8.94 -7.55 -5.97
C LEU A 349 -9.87 -6.84 -6.97
N LEU A 350 -9.56 -6.89 -8.27
CA LEU A 350 -10.38 -6.27 -9.31
C LEU A 350 -11.75 -6.95 -9.50
N ASN A 351 -11.88 -8.24 -9.16
CA ASN A 351 -13.16 -8.95 -9.22
C ASN A 351 -13.95 -8.91 -7.90
N SER A 352 -13.40 -8.29 -6.85
CA SER A 352 -14.09 -8.12 -5.57
C SER A 352 -15.20 -7.07 -5.70
N LYS A 353 -16.47 -7.52 -5.68
CA LYS A 353 -17.64 -6.64 -5.73
C LYS A 353 -17.80 -5.80 -4.46
N LYS A 354 -17.37 -6.32 -3.31
CA LYS A 354 -17.35 -5.60 -2.02
C LYS A 354 -16.44 -4.38 -2.14
N ASP A 355 -15.17 -4.60 -2.47
CA ASP A 355 -14.16 -3.54 -2.59
C ASP A 355 -14.52 -2.50 -3.67
N GLU A 356 -15.11 -2.95 -4.79
CA GLU A 356 -15.63 -2.05 -5.83
C GLU A 356 -16.76 -1.15 -5.32
N SER A 357 -17.67 -1.69 -4.51
CA SER A 357 -18.79 -0.94 -3.93
C SER A 357 -18.30 0.09 -2.92
N GLU A 358 -17.41 -0.30 -2.00
CA GLU A 358 -16.79 0.58 -1.00
C GLU A 358 -16.07 1.76 -1.67
N LEU A 359 -15.20 1.48 -2.65
CA LEU A 359 -14.47 2.53 -3.34
C LEU A 359 -15.40 3.48 -4.11
N THR A 360 -16.50 2.95 -4.68
CA THR A 360 -17.49 3.77 -5.38
C THR A 360 -18.20 4.72 -4.41
N MET A 361 -18.59 4.27 -3.22
CA MET A 361 -19.20 5.13 -2.20
C MET A 361 -18.24 6.22 -1.73
N CYS A 362 -16.99 5.88 -1.45
CA CYS A 362 -15.96 6.85 -1.09
C CYS A 362 -15.79 7.92 -2.17
N SER A 363 -15.75 7.49 -3.44
CA SER A 363 -15.57 8.38 -4.59
C SER A 363 -16.76 9.31 -4.82
N ASP A 364 -18.00 8.83 -4.65
CA ASP A 364 -19.18 9.66 -4.84
C ASP A 364 -19.34 10.72 -3.73
N VAL A 365 -19.02 10.37 -2.48
CA VAL A 365 -19.01 11.36 -1.40
C VAL A 365 -17.92 12.39 -1.59
N ASP A 366 -16.72 11.97 -2.01
CA ASP A 366 -15.62 12.87 -2.31
C ASP A 366 -15.97 13.86 -3.46
N ARG A 367 -16.62 13.37 -4.52
CA ARG A 367 -17.16 14.23 -5.59
C ARG A 367 -18.20 15.23 -5.07
N ASN A 368 -19.08 14.78 -4.18
CA ASN A 368 -20.07 15.64 -3.53
C ASN A 368 -19.39 16.74 -2.70
N ASP A 369 -18.38 16.41 -1.92
CA ASP A 369 -17.66 17.36 -1.09
C ASP A 369 -16.93 18.42 -1.91
N LYS A 370 -16.22 18.01 -2.97
CA LYS A 370 -15.63 18.95 -3.94
C LYS A 370 -16.67 19.84 -4.59
N SER A 371 -17.84 19.30 -4.92
CA SER A 371 -18.89 20.07 -5.60
C SER A 371 -19.38 21.27 -4.78
N ARG A 372 -19.25 21.22 -3.44
CA ARG A 372 -19.59 22.36 -2.57
C ARG A 372 -18.65 23.54 -2.72
N VAL A 373 -17.38 23.33 -3.08
CA VAL A 373 -16.32 24.36 -3.10
C VAL A 373 -15.71 24.61 -4.48
N CYS A 374 -15.97 23.73 -5.45
CA CYS A 374 -15.41 23.82 -6.80
C CYS A 374 -16.33 24.58 -7.77
N VAL A 375 -15.74 25.00 -8.88
CA VAL A 375 -16.45 25.53 -10.05
C VAL A 375 -17.33 24.42 -10.64
N PRO A 376 -18.62 24.65 -10.90
CA PRO A 376 -19.50 23.66 -11.52
C PRO A 376 -18.90 23.05 -12.80
N GLY A 377 -18.96 21.71 -12.91
CA GLY A 377 -18.39 20.96 -14.04
C GLY A 377 -16.86 20.76 -14.01
N SER A 378 -16.15 21.29 -13.01
CA SER A 378 -14.71 21.08 -12.88
C SER A 378 -14.31 19.79 -12.16
N VAL A 379 -15.22 19.18 -11.39
CA VAL A 379 -14.95 17.96 -10.62
C VAL A 379 -14.91 16.75 -11.55
N LYS A 380 -13.78 16.03 -11.58
CA LYS A 380 -13.53 14.91 -12.48
C LYS A 380 -12.86 13.76 -11.77
N VAL A 381 -13.27 12.54 -12.10
CA VAL A 381 -12.54 11.32 -11.77
C VAL A 381 -11.53 11.09 -12.88
N ILE A 382 -10.24 11.29 -12.60
CA ILE A 382 -9.14 11.17 -13.57
C ILE A 382 -8.42 9.83 -13.48
N GLY A 383 -8.63 9.08 -12.39
CA GLY A 383 -8.24 7.69 -12.24
C GLY A 383 -9.35 6.91 -11.53
N ARG A 384 -9.71 5.73 -12.03
CA ARG A 384 -10.70 4.84 -11.41
C ARG A 384 -10.14 3.43 -11.26
N ARG A 385 -10.24 2.87 -10.06
CA ARG A 385 -9.78 1.54 -9.65
C ARG A 385 -8.34 1.28 -10.12
N GLN A 386 -7.49 2.31 -10.06
CA GLN A 386 -6.10 2.19 -10.42
C GLN A 386 -5.40 1.28 -9.41
N ILE A 387 -4.58 0.36 -9.93
CA ILE A 387 -3.80 -0.54 -9.10
C ILE A 387 -2.53 0.18 -8.64
N GLU A 388 -2.39 0.30 -7.33
CA GLU A 388 -1.17 0.76 -6.70
C GLU A 388 -0.47 -0.38 -5.97
N MET A 389 0.75 -0.69 -6.42
CA MET A 389 1.56 -1.74 -5.85
C MET A 389 2.55 -1.16 -4.86
N TYR A 390 2.39 -1.53 -3.60
CA TYR A 390 3.34 -1.28 -2.53
C TYR A 390 4.23 -2.51 -2.34
N SER A 391 5.27 -2.39 -1.50
CA SER A 391 6.22 -3.48 -1.25
C SER A 391 5.56 -4.77 -0.74
N ARG A 392 4.43 -4.66 -0.03
CA ARG A 392 3.73 -5.79 0.61
C ARG A 392 2.25 -5.90 0.28
N LEU A 393 1.65 -4.81 -0.19
CA LEU A 393 0.21 -4.71 -0.39
C LEU A 393 -0.08 -4.14 -1.78
N ILE A 394 -1.28 -4.42 -2.28
CA ILE A 394 -1.85 -3.84 -3.49
C ILE A 394 -3.16 -3.18 -3.08
N HIS A 395 -3.36 -1.94 -3.52
CA HIS A 395 -4.55 -1.15 -3.26
C HIS A 395 -5.25 -0.77 -4.56
N THR A 396 -6.58 -0.65 -4.54
CA THR A 396 -7.34 0.05 -5.57
C THR A 396 -7.58 1.49 -5.15
N VAL A 397 -7.36 2.41 -6.08
CA VAL A 397 -7.43 3.85 -5.80
C VAL A 397 -8.16 4.60 -6.90
N ASP A 398 -9.02 5.53 -6.50
CA ASP A 398 -9.60 6.54 -7.39
C ASP A 398 -8.84 7.87 -7.20
N HIS A 399 -8.69 8.64 -8.27
CA HIS A 399 -8.04 9.96 -8.24
C HIS A 399 -9.04 11.00 -8.75
N ILE A 400 -9.40 11.92 -7.87
CA ILE A 400 -10.46 12.89 -8.11
C ILE A 400 -9.86 14.30 -7.98
N GLU A 401 -10.09 15.12 -8.99
CA GLU A 401 -9.67 16.52 -9.01
C GLU A 401 -10.84 17.47 -9.20
N GLY A 402 -10.65 18.72 -8.80
CA GLY A 402 -11.55 19.83 -9.05
C GLY A 402 -10.81 21.16 -9.10
N ARG A 403 -11.53 22.22 -9.48
CA ARG A 403 -11.02 23.59 -9.44
C ARG A 403 -11.81 24.41 -8.44
N LEU A 404 -11.17 24.89 -7.38
CA LEU A 404 -11.78 25.76 -6.37
C LEU A 404 -12.38 27.03 -7.01
N ARG A 405 -13.50 27.52 -6.47
CA ARG A 405 -14.10 28.81 -6.86
C ARG A 405 -13.17 29.98 -6.51
N ASP A 406 -13.45 31.15 -7.09
CA ASP A 406 -12.63 32.35 -6.87
C ASP A 406 -12.70 32.85 -5.41
N ASP A 407 -13.80 32.54 -4.72
CA ASP A 407 -14.07 32.96 -3.34
C ASP A 407 -13.68 31.90 -2.29
N MET A 408 -12.96 30.85 -2.71
CA MET A 408 -12.60 29.70 -1.87
C MET A 408 -11.08 29.52 -1.78
N ASP A 409 -10.61 29.11 -0.60
CA ASP A 409 -9.21 28.84 -0.30
C ASP A 409 -8.93 27.35 -0.02
N ALA A 410 -7.67 27.02 0.27
CA ALA A 410 -7.28 25.64 0.58
C ALA A 410 -7.96 25.11 1.86
N PHE A 411 -8.30 25.97 2.82
CA PHE A 411 -9.04 25.55 4.02
C PHE A 411 -10.50 25.21 3.71
N ASP A 412 -11.14 25.87 2.74
CA ASP A 412 -12.45 25.46 2.25
C ASP A 412 -12.38 24.06 1.60
N GLY A 413 -11.33 23.81 0.84
CA GLY A 413 -10.99 22.49 0.32
C GLY A 413 -10.84 21.44 1.42
N PHE A 414 -10.07 21.74 2.46
CA PHE A 414 -9.86 20.86 3.61
C PHE A 414 -11.16 20.56 4.37
N LEU A 415 -11.89 21.62 4.75
CA LEU A 415 -13.10 21.54 5.58
C LEU A 415 -14.25 20.82 4.87
N SER A 416 -14.40 21.00 3.55
CA SER A 416 -15.42 20.28 2.79
C SER A 416 -15.23 18.76 2.82
N HIS A 417 -13.99 18.29 2.93
CA HIS A 417 -13.66 16.86 2.97
C HIS A 417 -13.58 16.30 4.39
N ALA A 418 -13.47 17.15 5.42
CA ALA A 418 -13.36 16.74 6.82
C ALA A 418 -14.63 15.96 7.28
N TRP A 419 -14.55 14.67 7.63
CA TRP A 419 -13.45 13.74 7.33
C TRP A 419 -13.83 12.75 6.21
N ALA A 420 -12.80 12.13 5.64
CA ALA A 420 -12.95 11.19 4.55
C ALA A 420 -13.82 9.99 4.95
N VAL A 421 -14.58 9.46 4.00
CA VAL A 421 -15.47 8.31 4.22
C VAL A 421 -14.67 7.08 4.65
N THR A 422 -13.46 6.92 4.13
CA THR A 422 -12.48 5.86 4.44
C THR A 422 -12.17 5.70 5.94
N VAL A 423 -12.45 6.73 6.75
CA VAL A 423 -12.30 6.69 8.22
C VAL A 423 -13.58 7.01 8.97
N THR A 424 -14.64 7.46 8.30
CA THR A 424 -15.91 7.85 8.94
C THR A 424 -17.04 6.94 8.51
N GLY A 425 -17.51 7.11 7.27
CA GLY A 425 -18.65 6.42 6.69
C GLY A 425 -19.57 7.38 5.95
N ALA A 426 -20.71 6.84 5.50
CA ALA A 426 -21.72 7.57 4.74
C ALA A 426 -23.14 7.16 5.20
N PRO A 427 -24.10 8.11 5.36
CA PRO A 427 -23.92 9.57 5.34
C PRO A 427 -23.02 10.06 6.50
N LYS A 428 -22.09 10.99 6.22
CA LYS A 428 -21.00 11.37 7.15
C LYS A 428 -21.47 11.69 8.57
N LEU A 429 -22.45 12.60 8.72
CA LEU A 429 -22.90 13.03 10.04
C LEU A 429 -23.54 11.90 10.86
N TRP A 430 -24.27 11.00 10.21
CA TRP A 430 -24.83 9.82 10.86
C TRP A 430 -23.76 8.80 11.25
N ALA A 431 -22.77 8.59 10.38
CA ALA A 431 -21.60 7.76 10.68
C ALA A 431 -20.82 8.31 11.88
N MET A 432 -20.57 9.63 11.94
CA MET A 432 -19.92 10.28 13.09
C MET A 432 -20.70 10.10 14.40
N ARG A 433 -22.04 10.22 14.37
CA ARG A 433 -22.91 9.96 15.54
C ARG A 433 -22.85 8.51 15.99
N PHE A 434 -22.81 7.57 15.03
CA PHE A 434 -22.66 6.15 15.32
C PHE A 434 -21.31 5.87 16.00
N ILE A 435 -20.22 6.37 15.42
CA ILE A 435 -18.85 6.29 15.96
C ILE A 435 -18.80 6.82 17.39
N GLU A 436 -19.27 8.05 17.61
CA GLU A 436 -19.29 8.68 18.93
C GLU A 436 -20.11 7.91 19.97
N SER A 437 -21.16 7.20 19.54
CA SER A 437 -22.02 6.42 20.44
C SER A 437 -21.50 5.02 20.74
N HIS A 438 -20.60 4.48 19.92
CA HIS A 438 -20.23 3.06 19.99
C HIS A 438 -18.74 2.80 20.17
N GLU A 439 -17.86 3.73 19.85
CA GLU A 439 -16.44 3.62 20.22
C GLU A 439 -16.26 3.82 21.72
N LYS A 440 -15.18 3.27 22.29
CA LYS A 440 -14.92 3.32 23.74
C LYS A 440 -14.17 4.57 24.20
N SER A 441 -13.70 5.39 23.26
CA SER A 441 -12.86 6.55 23.55
C SER A 441 -12.74 7.49 22.34
N PRO A 442 -12.43 8.78 22.55
CA PRO A 442 -12.27 9.72 21.44
C PRO A 442 -11.12 9.32 20.52
N ARG A 443 -11.19 9.78 19.27
CA ARG A 443 -10.21 9.44 18.23
C ARG A 443 -8.92 10.24 18.32
N ALA A 444 -8.97 11.41 18.96
CA ALA A 444 -7.85 12.36 19.01
C ALA A 444 -7.31 12.59 17.58
N TRP A 445 -6.13 12.07 17.28
CA TRP A 445 -5.50 12.24 15.98
C TRP A 445 -6.01 11.28 14.90
N TYR A 446 -6.56 10.10 15.22
CA TYR A 446 -6.95 9.09 14.22
C TYR A 446 -8.11 9.56 13.33
N GLY A 447 -7.95 9.42 12.01
CA GLY A 447 -8.94 9.87 11.03
C GLY A 447 -9.00 11.39 10.83
N GLY A 448 -8.08 12.14 11.46
CA GLY A 448 -7.76 13.51 11.11
C GLY A 448 -6.74 13.60 9.97
N ALA A 449 -5.89 14.62 9.98
CA ALA A 449 -4.87 14.83 8.94
C ALA A 449 -3.53 15.31 9.51
N ILE A 450 -2.46 15.11 8.74
CA ILE A 450 -1.13 15.68 8.97
C ILE A 450 -0.63 16.34 7.71
N GLY A 451 0.31 17.27 7.83
CA GLY A 451 0.99 17.85 6.68
C GLY A 451 1.29 19.32 6.86
N MET A 452 1.16 20.07 5.76
CA MET A 452 1.60 21.46 5.66
C MET A 452 0.60 22.34 4.93
N VAL A 453 0.53 23.59 5.39
CA VAL A 453 -0.22 24.69 4.76
C VAL A 453 0.77 25.79 4.43
N GLY A 454 1.02 26.01 3.14
CA GLY A 454 1.94 27.02 2.67
C GLY A 454 1.36 28.42 2.81
N PHE A 455 2.20 29.42 3.12
CA PHE A 455 1.76 30.82 3.10
C PHE A 455 1.52 31.35 1.68
N ASN A 456 1.94 30.62 0.65
CA ASN A 456 1.50 30.88 -0.73
C ASN A 456 0.04 30.47 -1.01
N GLY A 457 -0.65 29.84 -0.05
CA GLY A 457 -2.03 29.37 -0.17
C GLY A 457 -2.18 27.90 -0.54
N ASP A 458 -1.07 27.19 -0.81
CA ASP A 458 -1.10 25.75 -1.11
C ASP A 458 -1.27 24.91 0.16
N MET A 459 -1.70 23.66 -0.02
CA MET A 459 -1.86 22.70 1.08
C MET A 459 -1.49 21.30 0.61
N ASN A 460 -0.80 20.55 1.47
CA ASN A 460 -0.49 19.15 1.22
C ASN A 460 -0.69 18.34 2.50
N THR A 461 -1.72 17.51 2.53
CA THR A 461 -2.09 16.74 3.71
C THR A 461 -2.35 15.27 3.42
N GLY A 462 -1.95 14.41 4.36
CA GLY A 462 -2.25 12.99 4.39
C GLY A 462 -3.19 12.66 5.55
N LEU A 463 -4.01 11.63 5.39
CA LEU A 463 -4.95 11.19 6.43
C LEU A 463 -4.17 10.48 7.56
N THR A 464 -4.58 10.60 8.81
CA THR A 464 -3.93 9.89 9.93
C THR A 464 -4.44 8.44 10.07
N LEU A 465 -4.06 7.64 9.08
CA LEU A 465 -4.18 6.18 9.05
C LEU A 465 -2.84 5.53 9.34
N ARG A 466 -2.85 4.27 9.81
CA ARG A 466 -1.63 3.52 10.17
C ARG A 466 -0.67 4.34 11.01
N THR A 467 -1.23 4.98 12.03
CA THR A 467 -0.57 5.97 12.88
C THR A 467 -0.44 5.43 14.30
N ILE A 468 0.75 5.58 14.87
CA ILE A 468 1.07 5.34 16.27
C ILE A 468 1.07 6.69 16.97
N ARG A 469 0.20 6.85 17.96
CA ARG A 469 0.26 7.97 18.90
C ARG A 469 1.03 7.50 20.12
N ILE A 470 2.17 8.09 20.42
CA ILE A 470 2.92 7.79 21.65
C ILE A 470 2.62 8.91 22.64
N LYS A 471 2.09 8.58 23.82
CA LYS A 471 1.80 9.54 24.89
C LYS A 471 2.31 8.98 26.21
N ASP A 472 3.15 9.75 26.90
CA ASP A 472 3.70 9.39 28.22
C ASP A 472 4.32 7.97 28.24
N GLY A 473 5.07 7.62 27.19
CA GLY A 473 5.74 6.32 27.07
C GLY A 473 4.85 5.15 26.63
N ILE A 474 3.55 5.37 26.38
CA ILE A 474 2.61 4.36 25.87
C ILE A 474 2.28 4.66 24.41
N ALA A 475 2.44 3.66 23.54
CA ALA A 475 2.00 3.71 22.16
C ALA A 475 0.54 3.25 22.04
N GLU A 476 -0.26 4.03 21.34
CA GLU A 476 -1.66 3.77 21.00
C GLU A 476 -1.77 3.63 19.47
N VAL A 477 -2.36 2.52 19.03
CA VAL A 477 -2.64 2.25 17.61
C VAL A 477 -4.13 2.03 17.46
N ARG A 478 -4.80 2.88 16.68
CA ARG A 478 -6.21 2.67 16.32
C ARG A 478 -6.32 2.11 14.91
N ALA A 479 -7.15 1.08 14.75
CA ALA A 479 -7.47 0.50 13.45
C ALA A 479 -8.98 0.27 13.33
N GLY A 480 -9.53 0.60 12.15
CA GLY A 480 -10.92 0.37 11.80
C GLY A 480 -11.07 -0.41 10.49
N ALA A 481 -12.25 -0.96 10.30
CA ALA A 481 -12.67 -1.66 9.09
C ALA A 481 -13.92 -0.98 8.53
N THR A 482 -14.01 -0.97 7.21
CA THR A 482 -15.18 -0.42 6.51
C THR A 482 -16.31 -1.41 6.63
N LEU A 483 -17.38 -1.01 7.32
CA LEU A 483 -18.55 -1.87 7.53
C LEU A 483 -19.61 -1.55 6.49
N LEU A 484 -20.11 -2.60 5.84
CA LEU A 484 -21.27 -2.59 4.97
C LEU A 484 -22.35 -3.54 5.51
N TYR A 485 -23.52 -3.52 4.88
CA TYR A 485 -24.61 -4.42 5.26
C TYR A 485 -24.23 -5.91 5.16
N ASP A 486 -23.43 -6.27 4.17
CA ASP A 486 -22.97 -7.62 3.89
C ASP A 486 -21.65 -7.99 4.59
N SER A 487 -21.04 -7.08 5.36
CA SER A 487 -19.84 -7.36 6.17
C SER A 487 -20.02 -8.58 7.09
N ASN A 488 -18.97 -9.39 7.17
CA ASN A 488 -18.88 -10.54 8.06
C ASN A 488 -18.21 -10.12 9.39
N PRO A 489 -18.91 -10.17 10.54
CA PRO A 489 -18.40 -9.65 11.82
C PRO A 489 -17.01 -10.15 12.22
N GLU A 490 -16.75 -11.45 12.07
CA GLU A 490 -15.49 -12.08 12.44
C GLU A 490 -14.35 -11.68 11.49
N GLU A 491 -14.62 -11.56 10.19
CA GLU A 491 -13.64 -11.10 9.20
C GLU A 491 -13.26 -9.63 9.41
N GLU A 492 -14.23 -8.76 9.74
CA GLU A 492 -13.93 -7.34 9.99
C GLU A 492 -13.11 -7.14 11.27
N GLU A 493 -13.37 -7.92 12.32
CA GLU A 493 -12.53 -7.90 13.53
C GLU A 493 -11.09 -8.33 13.19
N ALA A 494 -10.91 -9.45 12.47
CA ALA A 494 -9.60 -9.91 12.02
C ALA A 494 -8.87 -8.89 11.13
N GLU A 495 -9.61 -8.15 10.28
CA GLU A 495 -9.05 -7.10 9.45
C GLU A 495 -8.47 -5.94 10.27
N THR A 496 -9.17 -5.51 11.33
CA THR A 496 -8.66 -4.43 12.20
C THR A 496 -7.38 -4.83 12.95
N GLU A 497 -7.30 -6.08 13.43
CA GLU A 497 -6.09 -6.62 14.05
C GLU A 497 -4.93 -6.71 13.05
N LEU A 498 -5.21 -7.18 11.83
CA LEU A 498 -4.22 -7.24 10.75
C LEU A 498 -3.69 -5.85 10.40
N LYS A 499 -4.58 -4.85 10.28
CA LYS A 499 -4.20 -3.45 10.03
C LYS A 499 -3.33 -2.88 11.15
N ALA A 500 -3.58 -3.21 12.41
CA ALA A 500 -2.76 -2.75 13.54
C ALA A 500 -1.42 -3.49 13.68
N SER A 501 -1.36 -4.76 13.26
CA SER A 501 -0.22 -5.67 13.51
C SER A 501 1.13 -5.11 13.06
N ALA A 502 1.19 -4.42 11.92
CA ALA A 502 2.45 -3.89 11.40
C ALA A 502 3.00 -2.71 12.24
N MET A 503 2.12 -1.92 12.87
CA MET A 503 2.49 -0.84 13.78
C MET A 503 2.94 -1.42 15.12
N VAL A 504 2.20 -2.39 15.64
CA VAL A 504 2.57 -3.14 16.85
C VAL A 504 3.93 -3.82 16.70
N ALA A 505 4.20 -4.44 15.54
CA ALA A 505 5.49 -5.04 15.24
C ALA A 505 6.64 -4.02 15.21
N ALA A 506 6.41 -2.82 14.67
CA ALA A 506 7.39 -1.74 14.67
C ALA A 506 7.72 -1.26 16.10
N ILE A 507 6.73 -1.24 17.00
CA ILE A 507 6.90 -0.86 18.41
C ILE A 507 7.71 -1.91 19.17
N ARG A 508 7.37 -3.20 19.03
CA ARG A 508 7.98 -4.31 19.79
C ARG A 508 9.40 -4.69 19.35
N ASP A 509 9.94 -4.06 18.31
CA ASP A 509 11.15 -4.53 17.61
C ASP A 509 11.07 -6.02 17.23
N ALA A 510 9.84 -6.52 17.06
CA ALA A 510 9.63 -7.86 16.59
C ALA A 510 10.07 -7.82 15.13
N LYS A 511 11.22 -8.41 14.82
CA LYS A 511 11.58 -8.78 13.46
C LYS A 511 10.35 -9.50 12.92
N SER A 512 9.56 -8.79 12.11
CA SER A 512 8.47 -9.41 11.39
C SER A 512 9.18 -10.51 10.61
N ALA A 513 8.91 -11.76 10.98
CA ALA A 513 9.52 -12.91 10.37
C ALA A 513 8.95 -13.02 8.95
N ASN A 514 9.40 -12.13 8.07
CA ASN A 514 9.41 -12.37 6.66
C ASN A 514 10.45 -13.46 6.49
N SER A 515 10.00 -14.69 6.66
CA SER A 515 10.50 -15.77 5.83
C SER A 515 10.24 -15.29 4.40
N ALA A 516 11.23 -14.61 3.82
CA ALA A 516 11.51 -14.82 2.42
C ALA A 516 11.55 -16.34 2.31
N LYS A 517 10.47 -16.94 1.82
CA LYS A 517 10.43 -18.37 1.56
C LYS A 517 11.66 -18.59 0.72
N ALA A 518 12.63 -19.33 1.26
CA ALA A 518 13.83 -19.67 0.52
C ALA A 518 13.35 -20.14 -0.85
N ALA A 519 13.90 -19.55 -1.93
CA ALA A 519 13.70 -20.09 -3.27
C ALA A 519 13.86 -21.59 -3.13
N ARG A 520 12.82 -22.36 -3.45
CA ARG A 520 12.84 -23.79 -3.21
C ARG A 520 14.01 -24.33 -4.00
N ASP A 521 15.06 -24.75 -3.30
CA ASP A 521 16.16 -25.48 -3.92
C ASP A 521 15.53 -26.71 -4.56
N VAL A 522 15.50 -26.74 -5.89
CA VAL A 522 15.03 -27.89 -6.64
C VAL A 522 15.87 -29.06 -6.17
N ALA A 523 15.21 -30.09 -5.63
CA ALA A 523 15.94 -31.24 -5.14
C ALA A 523 16.72 -31.84 -6.31
N PRO A 524 18.02 -32.14 -6.19
CA PRO A 524 18.84 -32.66 -7.28
C PRO A 524 18.54 -34.15 -7.53
N VAL A 525 17.26 -34.49 -7.70
CA VAL A 525 16.74 -35.85 -7.89
C VAL A 525 17.28 -36.51 -9.16
N GLY A 526 17.74 -35.69 -10.11
CA GLY A 526 18.34 -36.09 -11.37
C GLY A 526 19.86 -36.12 -11.38
N ALA A 527 20.54 -35.92 -10.25
CA ALA A 527 22.00 -36.00 -10.21
C ALA A 527 22.50 -37.35 -10.76
N GLY A 528 23.34 -37.29 -11.80
CA GLY A 528 23.86 -38.48 -12.50
C GLY A 528 22.91 -39.13 -13.50
N VAL A 529 21.69 -38.61 -13.69
CA VAL A 529 20.75 -39.05 -14.75
C VAL A 529 21.10 -38.34 -16.06
N LYS A 530 21.27 -39.12 -17.13
CA LYS A 530 21.48 -38.60 -18.49
C LYS A 530 20.17 -38.66 -19.28
N ILE A 531 19.72 -37.53 -19.81
CA ILE A 531 18.46 -37.42 -20.54
C ILE A 531 18.76 -37.10 -22.00
N LEU A 532 18.19 -37.90 -22.92
CA LEU A 532 18.16 -37.58 -24.34
C LEU A 532 16.80 -36.93 -24.66
N LEU A 533 16.81 -35.62 -24.90
CA LEU A 533 15.61 -34.87 -25.32
C LEU A 533 15.58 -34.79 -26.85
N VAL A 534 14.57 -35.40 -27.46
CA VAL A 534 14.37 -35.38 -28.91
C VAL A 534 13.47 -34.20 -29.25
N ASP A 535 14.05 -33.22 -29.94
CA ASP A 535 13.40 -32.02 -30.46
C ASP A 535 12.67 -32.33 -31.77
N HIS A 536 11.35 -32.17 -31.76
CA HIS A 536 10.47 -32.28 -32.93
C HIS A 536 10.15 -30.89 -33.51
N GLU A 537 11.14 -30.01 -33.52
CA GLU A 537 11.06 -28.64 -34.05
C GLU A 537 10.11 -27.72 -33.28
N ASP A 538 10.03 -27.90 -31.95
CA ASP A 538 9.23 -27.03 -31.09
C ASP A 538 10.02 -25.83 -30.58
N SER A 539 9.34 -24.68 -30.52
CA SER A 539 9.94 -23.45 -30.01
C SER A 539 10.13 -23.44 -28.49
N PHE A 540 9.51 -24.37 -27.74
CA PHE A 540 9.59 -24.43 -26.27
C PHE A 540 10.59 -25.47 -25.74
N VAL A 541 11.25 -26.23 -26.62
CA VAL A 541 12.10 -27.38 -26.26
C VAL A 541 13.22 -27.03 -25.28
N HIS A 542 13.81 -25.84 -25.36
CA HIS A 542 14.88 -25.43 -24.47
C HIS A 542 14.38 -25.04 -23.08
N THR A 543 13.15 -24.56 -22.94
CA THR A 543 12.51 -24.31 -21.64
C THR A 543 12.25 -25.63 -20.94
N LEU A 544 11.69 -26.61 -21.68
CA LEU A 544 11.51 -27.97 -21.17
C LEU A 544 12.85 -28.61 -20.77
N ALA A 545 13.87 -28.51 -21.64
CA ALA A 545 15.22 -28.99 -21.33
C ALA A 545 15.79 -28.34 -20.07
N ASN A 546 15.52 -27.05 -19.86
CA ASN A 546 15.96 -26.33 -18.67
C ASN A 546 15.29 -26.87 -17.40
N TYR A 547 13.99 -27.21 -17.43
CA TYR A 547 13.31 -27.82 -16.27
C TYR A 547 13.99 -29.14 -15.89
N PHE A 548 14.30 -29.99 -16.88
CA PHE A 548 15.05 -31.22 -16.63
C PHE A 548 16.47 -30.97 -16.10
N ARG A 549 17.17 -29.92 -16.57
CA ARG A 549 18.50 -29.56 -16.05
C ARG A 549 18.44 -29.06 -14.60
N GLN A 550 17.39 -28.33 -14.23
CA GLN A 550 17.21 -27.84 -12.86
C GLN A 550 17.08 -28.96 -11.84
N THR A 551 16.63 -30.16 -12.23
CA THR A 551 16.65 -31.33 -11.33
C THR A 551 18.06 -31.92 -11.13
N GLY A 552 19.10 -31.33 -11.72
CA GLY A 552 20.48 -31.82 -11.69
C GLY A 552 20.83 -32.84 -12.78
N ALA A 553 19.92 -33.12 -13.72
CA ALA A 553 20.16 -34.08 -14.80
C ALA A 553 21.02 -33.49 -15.93
N THR A 554 21.81 -34.34 -16.59
CA THR A 554 22.56 -33.96 -17.80
C THR A 554 21.68 -34.16 -19.02
N VAL A 555 21.20 -33.08 -19.65
CA VAL A 555 20.28 -33.12 -20.79
C VAL A 555 20.99 -32.83 -22.10
N THR A 556 21.01 -33.82 -23.00
CA THR A 556 21.46 -33.67 -24.40
C THR A 556 20.24 -33.55 -25.30
N THR A 557 20.13 -32.44 -26.02
CA THR A 557 19.02 -32.19 -26.96
C THR A 557 19.48 -32.47 -28.38
N VAL A 558 18.72 -33.26 -29.14
CA VAL A 558 18.98 -33.56 -30.56
C VAL A 558 17.70 -33.40 -31.37
N ARG A 559 17.82 -32.99 -32.63
CA ARG A 559 16.67 -32.98 -33.55
C ARG A 559 16.42 -34.36 -34.14
N THR A 560 15.16 -34.63 -34.42
CA THR A 560 14.75 -35.80 -35.21
C THR A 560 15.20 -35.68 -36.68
N PRO A 561 15.47 -36.79 -37.41
CA PRO A 561 15.52 -38.19 -36.97
C PRO A 561 16.75 -38.50 -36.10
N VAL A 562 16.56 -39.35 -35.09
CA VAL A 562 17.64 -39.71 -34.15
C VAL A 562 18.48 -40.86 -34.70
N ALA A 563 19.74 -40.58 -35.04
CA ALA A 563 20.71 -41.58 -35.48
C ALA A 563 21.08 -42.58 -34.35
N GLU A 564 21.44 -43.81 -34.71
CA GLU A 564 21.76 -44.88 -33.75
C GLU A 564 22.95 -44.51 -32.85
N GLU A 565 23.99 -43.91 -33.44
CA GLU A 565 25.21 -43.45 -32.77
C GLU A 565 24.91 -42.52 -31.59
N ILE A 566 23.82 -41.75 -31.64
CA ILE A 566 23.44 -40.83 -30.56
C ILE A 566 23.13 -41.61 -29.27
N PHE A 567 22.45 -42.75 -29.37
CA PHE A 567 22.15 -43.58 -28.20
C PHE A 567 23.43 -44.18 -27.60
N GLU A 568 24.40 -44.54 -28.44
CA GLU A 568 25.68 -45.11 -28.02
C GLU A 568 26.60 -44.07 -27.38
N ARG A 569 26.59 -42.84 -27.90
CA ARG A 569 27.40 -41.72 -27.43
C ARG A 569 26.84 -41.10 -26.14
N VAL A 570 25.53 -40.83 -26.12
CA VAL A 570 24.88 -40.16 -24.98
C VAL A 570 24.67 -41.14 -23.82
N LYS A 571 24.37 -42.41 -24.13
CA LYS A 571 23.98 -43.45 -23.16
C LYS A 571 22.91 -42.93 -22.17
N PRO A 572 21.73 -42.53 -22.66
CA PRO A 572 20.70 -41.92 -21.82
C PRO A 572 20.08 -42.93 -20.85
N ASP A 573 19.70 -42.47 -19.66
CA ASP A 573 18.85 -43.19 -18.69
C ASP A 573 17.35 -42.92 -18.93
N LEU A 574 17.02 -41.86 -19.67
CA LEU A 574 15.64 -41.45 -20.01
C LEU A 574 15.61 -40.78 -21.39
N VAL A 575 14.64 -41.15 -22.21
CA VAL A 575 14.34 -40.46 -23.48
C VAL A 575 13.12 -39.59 -23.29
N VAL A 576 13.23 -38.30 -23.63
CA VAL A 576 12.10 -37.37 -23.61
C VAL A 576 11.74 -36.99 -25.04
N LEU A 577 10.48 -37.19 -25.40
CA LEU A 577 9.93 -36.75 -26.68
C LEU A 577 9.31 -35.36 -26.48
N SER A 578 9.90 -34.34 -27.10
CA SER A 578 9.41 -32.97 -26.98
C SER A 578 8.03 -32.79 -27.63
N PRO A 579 7.37 -31.65 -27.39
CA PRO A 579 6.32 -31.16 -28.28
C PRO A 579 6.83 -30.94 -29.71
N GLY A 580 5.92 -30.63 -30.62
CA GLY A 580 6.23 -30.28 -32.01
C GLY A 580 4.95 -29.92 -32.79
N PRO A 581 5.08 -29.27 -33.96
CA PRO A 581 3.95 -29.00 -34.85
C PRO A 581 3.50 -30.29 -35.57
N GLY A 582 2.47 -30.22 -36.41
CA GLY A 582 2.10 -31.35 -37.27
C GLY A 582 1.66 -32.60 -36.51
N SER A 583 2.07 -33.76 -37.00
CA SER A 583 1.71 -35.08 -36.49
C SER A 583 2.95 -35.94 -36.18
N PRO A 584 2.84 -37.00 -35.34
CA PRO A 584 3.98 -37.84 -35.02
C PRO A 584 4.69 -38.50 -36.22
N LYS A 585 4.00 -38.63 -37.36
CA LYS A 585 4.55 -39.22 -38.59
C LYS A 585 5.56 -38.30 -39.28
N ASP A 586 5.40 -36.98 -39.14
CA ASP A 586 6.27 -35.99 -39.78
C ASP A 586 7.71 -36.04 -39.24
N PHE A 587 7.90 -36.64 -38.07
CA PHE A 587 9.18 -36.71 -37.36
C PHE A 587 9.68 -38.13 -37.10
N ASP A 588 9.09 -39.14 -37.73
CA ASP A 588 9.44 -40.55 -37.53
C ASP A 588 9.53 -40.97 -36.04
N CYS A 589 8.57 -40.50 -35.23
CA CYS A 589 8.58 -40.76 -33.79
C CYS A 589 8.52 -42.27 -33.49
N LYS A 590 7.87 -43.07 -34.36
CA LYS A 590 7.79 -44.53 -34.24
C LYS A 590 9.16 -45.19 -34.28
N ALA A 591 10.06 -44.77 -35.17
CA ALA A 591 11.41 -45.32 -35.20
C ALA A 591 12.18 -44.97 -33.92
N THR A 592 12.09 -43.72 -33.46
CA THR A 592 12.74 -43.27 -32.22
C THR A 592 12.24 -44.04 -30.99
N ILE A 593 10.91 -44.20 -30.84
CA ILE A 593 10.30 -44.99 -29.77
C ILE A 593 10.75 -46.45 -29.85
N LYS A 594 10.77 -47.05 -31.04
CA LYS A 594 11.23 -48.44 -31.24
C LYS A 594 12.68 -48.62 -30.80
N LYS A 595 13.57 -47.69 -31.14
CA LYS A 595 14.99 -47.71 -30.73
C LYS A 595 15.17 -47.58 -29.22
N ALA A 596 14.38 -46.72 -28.57
CA ALA A 596 14.39 -46.57 -27.12
C ALA A 596 13.87 -47.83 -26.41
N ARG A 597 12.75 -48.40 -26.88
CA ARG A 597 12.17 -49.64 -26.33
C ARG A 597 13.06 -50.86 -26.51
N ALA A 598 13.74 -50.99 -27.66
CA ALA A 598 14.70 -52.08 -27.90
C ALA A 598 15.89 -52.06 -26.92
N ARG A 599 16.13 -50.92 -26.26
CA ARG A 599 17.15 -50.72 -25.22
C ARG A 599 16.58 -50.69 -23.81
N GLU A 600 15.28 -50.99 -23.67
CA GLU A 600 14.53 -50.94 -22.40
C GLU A 600 14.61 -49.57 -21.69
N LEU A 601 14.78 -48.50 -22.47
CA LEU A 601 14.88 -47.15 -21.92
C LEU A 601 13.50 -46.61 -21.53
N PRO A 602 13.37 -45.95 -20.36
CA PRO A 602 12.23 -45.11 -20.03
C PRO A 602 11.95 -44.03 -21.08
N ILE A 603 10.66 -43.75 -21.33
CA ILE A 603 10.23 -42.71 -22.28
C ILE A 603 9.21 -41.80 -21.61
N PHE A 604 9.45 -40.49 -21.70
CA PHE A 604 8.47 -39.48 -21.31
C PHE A 604 8.05 -38.63 -22.52
N GLY A 605 6.75 -38.50 -22.77
CA GLY A 605 6.22 -37.70 -23.89
C GLY A 605 5.53 -36.42 -23.43
N VAL A 606 5.77 -35.31 -24.13
CA VAL A 606 5.06 -34.04 -23.91
C VAL A 606 4.36 -33.60 -25.20
N CYS A 607 3.06 -33.31 -25.12
CA CYS A 607 2.23 -32.86 -26.23
C CYS A 607 2.30 -33.82 -27.45
N LEU A 608 3.02 -33.46 -28.52
CA LEU A 608 3.29 -34.35 -29.65
C LEU A 608 3.93 -35.67 -29.20
N GLY A 609 4.76 -35.65 -28.15
CA GLY A 609 5.34 -36.86 -27.56
C GLY A 609 4.30 -37.81 -26.97
N LEU A 610 3.22 -37.31 -26.36
CA LEU A 610 2.09 -38.16 -25.93
C LEU A 610 1.39 -38.78 -27.13
N GLN A 611 1.10 -37.96 -28.15
CA GLN A 611 0.43 -38.42 -29.37
C GLN A 611 1.26 -39.49 -30.08
N ALA A 612 2.58 -39.32 -30.13
CA ALA A 612 3.51 -40.29 -30.69
C ALA A 612 3.50 -41.62 -29.92
N LEU A 613 3.46 -41.58 -28.60
CA LEU A 613 3.35 -42.78 -27.76
C LEU A 613 2.01 -43.48 -27.95
N ALA A 614 0.90 -42.75 -28.00
CA ALA A 614 -0.41 -43.34 -28.29
C ALA A 614 -0.40 -44.06 -29.66
N GLU A 615 0.09 -43.41 -30.71
CA GLU A 615 0.14 -44.00 -32.06
C GLU A 615 1.12 -45.19 -32.17
N ALA A 616 2.27 -45.12 -31.49
CA ALA A 616 3.29 -46.18 -31.53
C ALA A 616 2.83 -47.48 -30.85
N TYR A 617 1.93 -47.39 -29.88
CA TYR A 617 1.34 -48.55 -29.20
C TYR A 617 0.00 -48.99 -29.82
N GLY A 618 -0.42 -48.37 -30.93
CA GLY A 618 -1.58 -48.80 -31.71
C GLY A 618 -2.89 -48.07 -31.41
N GLY A 619 -2.86 -46.96 -30.67
CA GLY A 619 -4.01 -46.07 -30.53
C GLY A 619 -4.15 -45.09 -31.70
N ASP A 620 -5.35 -44.54 -31.87
CA ASP A 620 -5.63 -43.52 -32.89
C ASP A 620 -5.55 -42.10 -32.32
N LEU A 621 -5.33 -41.13 -33.21
CA LEU A 621 -5.35 -39.72 -32.89
C LEU A 621 -6.58 -39.06 -33.50
N ARG A 622 -7.20 -38.13 -32.78
CA ARG A 622 -8.30 -37.29 -33.27
C ARG A 622 -7.92 -35.82 -33.20
N GLN A 623 -8.64 -35.02 -33.97
CA GLN A 623 -8.54 -33.57 -33.95
C GLN A 623 -9.66 -32.98 -33.09
N LEU A 624 -9.31 -32.02 -32.24
CA LEU A 624 -10.28 -31.24 -31.47
C LEU A 624 -11.16 -30.41 -32.41
N ALA A 625 -12.46 -30.32 -32.09
CA ALA A 625 -13.37 -29.43 -32.81
C ALA A 625 -12.96 -27.95 -32.65
N ILE A 626 -12.40 -27.60 -31.49
CA ILE A 626 -11.84 -26.27 -31.19
C ILE A 626 -10.37 -26.45 -30.82
N PRO A 627 -9.41 -25.93 -31.62
CA PRO A 627 -8.00 -25.98 -31.30
C PRO A 627 -7.64 -25.25 -29.99
N MET A 628 -6.70 -25.81 -29.23
CA MET A 628 -6.25 -25.26 -27.94
C MET A 628 -4.81 -24.78 -28.04
N HIS A 629 -4.61 -23.57 -28.57
CA HIS A 629 -3.30 -22.93 -28.78
C HIS A 629 -3.11 -21.76 -27.81
N GLY A 630 -2.21 -21.90 -26.84
CA GLY A 630 -1.96 -20.87 -25.84
C GLY A 630 -3.13 -20.65 -24.88
N LYS A 631 -3.82 -21.74 -24.50
CA LYS A 631 -5.00 -21.69 -23.63
C LYS A 631 -4.74 -22.41 -22.31
N PRO A 632 -5.01 -21.78 -21.15
CA PRO A 632 -5.01 -22.51 -19.89
C PRO A 632 -6.25 -23.41 -19.83
N SER A 633 -6.13 -24.56 -19.16
CA SER A 633 -7.27 -25.42 -18.86
C SER A 633 -7.09 -26.05 -17.49
N ARG A 634 -8.19 -26.18 -16.75
CA ARG A 634 -8.21 -26.98 -15.55
C ARG A 634 -8.31 -28.45 -15.94
N ILE A 635 -7.43 -29.27 -15.36
CA ILE A 635 -7.42 -30.72 -15.56
C ILE A 635 -7.71 -31.41 -14.24
N ARG A 636 -8.43 -32.53 -14.31
CA ARG A 636 -8.70 -33.41 -13.19
C ARG A 636 -7.70 -34.56 -13.21
N VAL A 637 -7.00 -34.75 -12.10
CA VAL A 637 -6.14 -35.91 -11.86
C VAL A 637 -7.05 -37.06 -11.42
N LEU A 638 -7.16 -38.08 -12.28
CA LEU A 638 -7.98 -39.27 -12.03
C LEU A 638 -7.22 -40.26 -11.15
N GLU A 639 -5.99 -40.56 -11.56
CA GLU A 639 -5.04 -41.42 -10.86
C GLU A 639 -3.68 -40.70 -10.87
N PRO A 640 -3.14 -40.29 -9.71
CA PRO A 640 -1.94 -39.46 -9.68
C PRO A 640 -0.73 -40.04 -10.42
N GLY A 641 -0.59 -41.38 -10.43
CA GLY A 641 0.52 -42.07 -11.08
C GLY A 641 1.89 -41.52 -10.64
N ILE A 642 2.89 -41.65 -11.52
CA ILE A 642 4.21 -41.04 -11.31
C ILE A 642 4.11 -39.53 -11.50
N VAL A 643 3.58 -39.08 -12.65
CA VAL A 643 3.70 -37.68 -13.10
C VAL A 643 3.02 -36.70 -12.15
N PHE A 644 1.81 -37.02 -11.65
CA PHE A 644 1.03 -36.12 -10.79
C PHE A 644 1.17 -36.41 -9.29
N SER A 645 2.13 -37.25 -8.90
CA SER A 645 2.39 -37.54 -7.49
C SER A 645 2.65 -36.25 -6.68
N GLY A 646 1.95 -36.10 -5.56
CA GLY A 646 2.08 -34.91 -4.70
C GLY A 646 1.46 -33.62 -5.26
N LEU A 647 0.72 -33.67 -6.37
CA LEU A 647 -0.12 -32.58 -6.86
C LEU A 647 -1.57 -32.73 -6.39
N GLY A 648 -2.32 -31.63 -6.41
CA GLY A 648 -3.74 -31.62 -6.08
C GLY A 648 -4.58 -32.40 -7.09
N ARG A 649 -5.85 -32.67 -6.74
CA ARG A 649 -6.81 -33.34 -7.63
C ARG A 649 -7.15 -32.53 -8.89
N GLU A 650 -6.90 -31.22 -8.86
CA GLU A 650 -7.10 -30.33 -9.99
C GLU A 650 -5.86 -29.44 -10.17
N VAL A 651 -5.42 -29.27 -11.41
CA VAL A 651 -4.24 -28.47 -11.78
C VAL A 651 -4.58 -27.63 -13.01
N THR A 652 -4.08 -26.40 -13.07
CA THR A 652 -4.18 -25.56 -14.28
C THR A 652 -2.95 -25.77 -15.15
N VAL A 653 -3.15 -26.05 -16.44
CA VAL A 653 -2.07 -26.35 -17.39
C VAL A 653 -2.22 -25.60 -18.71
N GLY A 654 -1.10 -25.33 -19.38
CA GLY A 654 -1.05 -24.71 -20.70
C GLY A 654 -1.18 -25.71 -21.85
N ARG A 655 -2.21 -25.54 -22.70
CA ARG A 655 -2.44 -26.36 -23.91
C ARG A 655 -1.97 -25.63 -25.17
N TYR A 656 -1.26 -26.38 -26.03
CA TYR A 656 -0.81 -25.97 -27.36
C TYR A 656 -1.01 -27.10 -28.39
N HIS A 657 -2.22 -27.64 -28.48
CA HIS A 657 -2.48 -28.78 -29.37
C HIS A 657 -3.84 -28.68 -30.08
N SER A 658 -3.87 -29.23 -31.29
CA SER A 658 -5.10 -29.49 -32.05
C SER A 658 -5.45 -30.97 -32.07
N ILE A 659 -4.46 -31.83 -31.88
CA ILE A 659 -4.57 -33.28 -31.96
C ILE A 659 -4.49 -33.85 -30.55
N PHE A 660 -5.19 -34.95 -30.30
CA PHE A 660 -5.16 -35.66 -29.02
C PHE A 660 -5.32 -37.16 -29.25
N ALA A 661 -4.89 -37.96 -28.27
CA ALA A 661 -5.09 -39.40 -28.28
C ALA A 661 -6.58 -39.72 -28.08
N ASP A 662 -7.15 -40.56 -28.93
CA ASP A 662 -8.55 -40.97 -28.84
C ASP A 662 -8.76 -41.94 -27.67
N PRO A 663 -9.57 -41.58 -26.66
CA PRO A 663 -9.81 -42.43 -25.50
C PRO A 663 -10.41 -43.79 -25.86
N SER A 664 -11.15 -43.89 -26.97
CA SER A 664 -11.84 -45.13 -27.37
C SER A 664 -10.93 -46.17 -28.03
N SER A 665 -9.77 -45.74 -28.55
CA SER A 665 -8.79 -46.61 -29.22
C SER A 665 -7.48 -46.72 -28.43
N LEU A 666 -7.32 -45.99 -27.32
CA LEU A 666 -6.12 -46.07 -26.49
C LEU A 666 -5.93 -47.52 -25.98
N PRO A 667 -4.74 -48.13 -26.18
CA PRO A 667 -4.49 -49.50 -25.73
C PRO A 667 -4.72 -49.66 -24.23
N ARG A 668 -5.28 -50.81 -23.83
CA ARG A 668 -5.65 -51.09 -22.43
C ARG A 668 -4.45 -51.11 -21.48
N GLU A 669 -3.24 -51.21 -22.01
CA GLU A 669 -1.97 -51.15 -21.29
C GLU A 669 -1.66 -49.76 -20.74
N PHE A 670 -2.30 -48.70 -21.25
CA PHE A 670 -2.21 -47.34 -20.71
C PHE A 670 -3.36 -47.04 -19.76
N MET A 671 -2.99 -46.51 -18.60
CA MET A 671 -3.89 -45.87 -17.66
C MET A 671 -3.97 -44.37 -17.97
N ILE A 672 -5.19 -43.84 -18.05
CA ILE A 672 -5.42 -42.39 -18.17
C ILE A 672 -5.27 -41.78 -16.77
N THR A 673 -4.26 -40.93 -16.57
CA THR A 673 -3.94 -40.35 -15.27
C THR A 673 -4.58 -38.98 -15.07
N ALA A 674 -4.86 -38.25 -16.15
CA ALA A 674 -5.55 -36.96 -16.09
C ALA A 674 -6.38 -36.68 -17.34
N GLU A 675 -7.41 -35.85 -17.17
CA GLU A 675 -8.31 -35.39 -18.24
C GLU A 675 -8.70 -33.92 -18.06
N SER A 676 -9.05 -33.23 -19.14
CA SER A 676 -9.64 -31.88 -19.10
C SER A 676 -11.17 -31.91 -19.07
N GLU A 677 -11.78 -30.76 -18.79
CA GLU A 677 -13.25 -30.59 -18.76
C GLU A 677 -13.95 -30.97 -20.07
N ASP A 678 -13.26 -30.85 -21.21
CA ASP A 678 -13.75 -31.25 -22.53
C ASP A 678 -13.61 -32.77 -22.82
N GLY A 679 -13.20 -33.56 -21.83
CA GLY A 679 -13.03 -35.01 -21.94
C GLY A 679 -11.76 -35.46 -22.67
N THR A 680 -10.83 -34.54 -22.95
CA THR A 680 -9.56 -34.86 -23.61
C THR A 680 -8.56 -35.48 -22.63
N ILE A 681 -7.86 -36.54 -23.06
CA ILE A 681 -6.77 -37.15 -22.28
C ILE A 681 -5.63 -36.13 -22.09
N MET A 682 -5.26 -35.90 -20.83
CA MET A 682 -4.22 -34.95 -20.44
C MET A 682 -2.97 -35.63 -19.87
N GLY A 683 -3.10 -36.87 -19.40
CA GLY A 683 -1.97 -37.68 -18.95
C GLY A 683 -2.22 -39.17 -19.16
N ILE A 684 -1.17 -39.90 -19.51
CA ILE A 684 -1.18 -41.37 -19.62
C ILE A 684 0.06 -41.97 -18.96
N GLU A 685 -0.09 -43.18 -18.41
CA GLU A 685 1.01 -43.97 -17.89
C GLU A 685 0.84 -45.44 -18.27
N HIS A 686 1.89 -46.08 -18.76
CA HIS A 686 1.87 -47.48 -19.12
C HIS A 686 1.98 -48.36 -17.86
N MET A 687 1.11 -49.36 -17.73
CA MET A 687 1.05 -50.18 -16.50
C MET A 687 2.32 -51.02 -16.26
N LYS A 688 2.92 -51.56 -17.33
CA LYS A 688 4.10 -52.47 -17.27
C LYS A 688 5.45 -51.85 -17.65
N GLU A 689 5.49 -51.01 -18.68
CA GLU A 689 6.71 -50.37 -19.18
C GLU A 689 6.93 -49.00 -18.52
N PRO A 690 8.18 -48.52 -18.36
CA PRO A 690 8.48 -47.20 -17.80
C PRO A 690 8.19 -46.08 -18.80
N VAL A 691 6.91 -45.94 -19.18
CA VAL A 691 6.44 -44.97 -20.16
C VAL A 691 5.32 -44.12 -19.56
N ALA A 692 5.47 -42.81 -19.61
CA ALA A 692 4.45 -41.85 -19.20
C ALA A 692 4.41 -40.67 -20.16
N ALA A 693 3.29 -39.95 -20.24
CA ALA A 693 3.21 -38.77 -21.07
C ALA A 693 2.12 -37.80 -20.61
N VAL A 694 2.26 -36.54 -21.03
CA VAL A 694 1.26 -35.48 -20.83
C VAL A 694 0.94 -34.78 -22.14
N GLN A 695 -0.31 -34.35 -22.32
CA GLN A 695 -0.77 -33.70 -23.56
C GLN A 695 -0.51 -32.18 -23.56
N PHE A 696 -0.40 -31.59 -22.38
CA PHE A 696 -0.12 -30.17 -22.16
C PHE A 696 1.39 -29.93 -22.01
N HIS A 697 1.78 -28.67 -21.80
CA HIS A 697 3.17 -28.23 -21.67
C HIS A 697 3.49 -27.91 -20.19
N PRO A 698 4.21 -28.79 -19.46
CA PRO A 698 4.66 -28.54 -18.09
C PRO A 698 5.53 -27.28 -17.98
N GLU A 699 6.29 -26.95 -19.02
CA GLU A 699 7.22 -25.83 -19.09
C GLU A 699 6.54 -24.48 -19.39
N SER A 700 5.24 -24.48 -19.68
CA SER A 700 4.51 -23.26 -20.03
C SER A 700 4.34 -22.33 -18.84
N ILE A 701 4.38 -21.02 -19.09
CA ILE A 701 4.00 -19.99 -18.12
C ILE A 701 2.60 -20.23 -17.50
N MET A 702 1.69 -20.82 -18.28
CA MET A 702 0.32 -21.17 -17.83
C MET A 702 0.27 -22.37 -16.88
N THR A 703 1.37 -23.09 -16.71
CA THR A 703 1.51 -24.26 -15.81
C THR A 703 2.40 -23.94 -14.60
N LEU A 704 2.81 -22.67 -14.42
CA LEU A 704 3.67 -22.24 -13.31
C LEU A 704 2.96 -22.23 -11.96
N GLY A 705 1.64 -22.06 -11.93
CA GLY A 705 0.87 -21.98 -10.69
C GLY A 705 1.18 -23.15 -9.75
N GLY A 706 1.66 -22.83 -8.55
CA GLY A 706 2.02 -23.82 -7.52
C GLY A 706 3.21 -24.73 -7.86
N ASP A 707 4.10 -24.30 -8.76
CA ASP A 707 5.23 -25.09 -9.30
C ASP A 707 4.80 -26.42 -9.96
N ALA A 708 3.56 -26.50 -10.44
CA ALA A 708 2.98 -27.76 -10.90
C ALA A 708 3.81 -28.40 -12.01
N GLY A 709 4.20 -27.62 -13.02
CA GLY A 709 5.05 -28.09 -14.11
C GLY A 709 6.38 -28.65 -13.65
N MET A 710 7.09 -27.92 -12.78
CA MET A 710 8.40 -28.34 -12.28
C MET A 710 8.30 -29.60 -11.41
N ARG A 711 7.26 -29.72 -10.56
CA ARG A 711 6.99 -30.94 -9.76
C ARG A 711 6.75 -32.16 -10.64
N MET A 712 6.02 -32.02 -11.75
CA MET A 712 5.82 -33.13 -12.69
C MET A 712 7.16 -33.60 -13.27
N ILE A 713 8.06 -32.67 -13.61
CA ILE A 713 9.40 -32.99 -14.11
C ILE A 713 10.26 -33.65 -13.03
N GLU A 714 10.25 -33.15 -11.79
CA GLU A 714 10.91 -33.79 -10.64
C GLU A 714 10.45 -35.24 -10.47
N ASN A 715 9.13 -35.48 -10.53
CA ASN A 715 8.56 -36.82 -10.40
C ASN A 715 9.01 -37.76 -11.51
N VAL A 716 9.00 -37.28 -12.77
CA VAL A 716 9.47 -38.06 -13.93
C VAL A 716 10.93 -38.44 -13.76
N VAL A 717 11.79 -37.48 -13.42
CA VAL A 717 13.23 -37.74 -13.24
C VAL A 717 13.49 -38.66 -12.04
N ALA A 718 12.80 -38.44 -10.92
CA ALA A 718 13.02 -39.19 -9.69
C ALA A 718 12.55 -40.65 -9.78
N HIS A 719 11.42 -40.90 -10.46
CA HIS A 719 10.73 -42.19 -10.38
C HIS A 719 10.70 -42.95 -11.70
N LEU A 720 10.48 -42.28 -12.84
CA LEU A 720 10.40 -42.95 -14.14
C LEU A 720 11.78 -43.47 -14.58
N ALA A 721 12.82 -42.65 -14.42
CA ALA A 721 14.20 -43.04 -14.74
C ALA A 721 14.73 -44.15 -13.82
N LYS A 722 14.28 -44.21 -12.55
CA LYS A 722 14.72 -45.24 -11.58
C LYS A 722 13.98 -46.58 -11.71
N ARG A 723 12.74 -46.60 -12.20
CA ARG A 723 11.95 -47.83 -12.42
C ARG A 723 12.66 -48.81 -13.38
N ALA A 724 13.55 -48.33 -14.25
CA ALA A 724 14.41 -49.18 -15.09
C ALA A 724 15.58 -49.81 -14.32
N LYS A 725 16.22 -49.09 -13.38
CA LYS A 725 17.38 -49.61 -12.63
C LYS A 725 17.02 -50.74 -11.66
N ILE A 726 15.79 -50.75 -11.13
CA ILE A 726 15.28 -51.84 -10.26
C ILE A 726 14.92 -53.10 -11.06
N LYS A 727 14.65 -52.97 -12.37
CA LYS A 727 14.34 -54.11 -13.26
C LYS A 727 15.60 -54.75 -13.85
N ALA A 728 16.71 -54.01 -13.89
CA ALA A 728 18.02 -54.43 -14.40
C ALA A 728 18.99 -54.93 -13.30
N ALA A 729 18.63 -54.78 -12.02
CA ALA A 729 19.28 -55.38 -10.85
C ALA A 729 18.48 -56.60 -10.39
#